data_AF-A0AAV6ECK1-F1
#
_entry.id   AF-A0AAV6ECK1-F1
#
_cell.length_a   1.000
_cell.length_b   1.000
_cell.length_c   1.000
_cell.angle_alpha   90.00
_cell.angle_beta   90.00
_cell.angle_gamma   90.00
#
_symmetry.space_group_name_H-M   'P 1'
#
loop_
_entity.id
_entity.type
_entity.pdbx_description
1 polymer ?
#
loop_
_entity_poly.entity_id
_entity_poly.type
_entity_poly.pdbx_seq_one_letter_code
_entity_poly.pdbx_strand_id
1 'polypeptide(L)'
;MNGYIFYIKNILSIFGKRKFYGWGRKKTGRFANYLSDKFNGEFRLLEDGFIRSVGLGVDGARAFSIVEDDIGIYYDATRPSRLEEILANFKFSDEILQEARWCMDFIITHNISKYNNAPNITQELIEKYELNKGKNILIIAQTRGDASLIYGLGDRVSSDEMIRAAIDENIGANILLKIHPDALNGKKKSDIDISNLPPQIKIITQDINPISLLKHIDKVYTKSSGMGFEALMCGCKCVCFGMPFYAGWGLSDDRIKAPSRRNRKLSIEQLFAGAYMIYAKYIDPYKGEKTSLKSLLPQINIIKNSKLNMDNNKKFLFGFSIWKRKFMVPFLGGNLNFISTFSKDPLLLALKKGLNPSSLVYIWGKKEYPKLQKWCDENSVSITRVEDGFIRSIGLGSDLTRPYSLVFDDVGIYFDTTKPSRLENILNYHKFSAYELEEARVLKQNLINSKISKYNDDKDGIIAPKNSKKIALVIGQVEDDASVKIGADGMKNIELIKQARSSSSKTHIIYKPHPDVLSGNRIGQVDESEALKYCDEIVTGVSMPVLLDIADEIHTMTSTSGLEAILRGKRVICYGRPFWAGWGLSDDKKPLPRRCRNLNIDELIAGAYIIYPRYIHPASLEPCGASDLVLALQEQKQELQKPINALLHKIWSLYARIGQKILYVVLFVVKR
;
A
#
# COMPACT_ATOMS: atom_id res chain seq x y z
N MET A 1 21.68 -6.48 -13.00
CA MET A 1 22.37 -6.25 -14.30
C MET A 1 23.47 -7.29 -14.47
N ASN A 2 23.54 -7.95 -15.63
CA ASN A 2 24.69 -8.81 -15.95
C ASN A 2 25.96 -7.96 -16.05
N GLY A 3 27.01 -8.33 -15.30
CA GLY A 3 28.24 -7.54 -15.17
C GLY A 3 28.91 -7.23 -16.52
N TYR A 4 28.70 -8.06 -17.54
CA TYR A 4 29.20 -7.89 -18.91
C TYR A 4 28.77 -6.57 -19.57
N ILE A 5 27.55 -6.08 -19.28
CA ILE A 5 27.03 -4.85 -19.86
C ILE A 5 27.89 -3.63 -19.47
N PHE A 6 28.42 -3.61 -18.24
CA PHE A 6 29.30 -2.52 -17.80
C PHE A 6 30.59 -2.47 -18.61
N TYR A 7 31.23 -3.61 -18.87
CA TYR A 7 32.46 -3.65 -19.66
C TYR A 7 32.23 -3.13 -21.08
N ILE A 8 31.18 -3.62 -21.76
CA ILE A 8 30.86 -3.21 -23.13
C ILE A 8 30.56 -1.71 -23.18
N LYS A 9 29.67 -1.22 -22.31
CA LYS A 9 29.31 0.21 -22.27
C LYS A 9 30.52 1.08 -21.96
N ASN A 10 31.39 0.66 -21.04
CA ASN A 10 32.58 1.44 -20.70
C ASN A 10 33.60 1.46 -21.84
N ILE A 11 33.83 0.34 -22.53
CA ILE A 11 34.72 0.29 -23.70
C ILE A 11 34.20 1.22 -24.80
N LEU A 12 32.90 1.21 -25.09
CA LEU A 12 32.29 2.14 -26.04
C LEU A 12 32.43 3.60 -25.58
N SER A 13 32.32 3.85 -24.27
CA SER A 13 32.43 5.21 -23.68
C SER A 13 33.83 5.82 -23.83
N ILE A 14 34.89 5.01 -24.04
CA ILE A 14 36.26 5.48 -24.32
C ILE A 14 36.26 6.42 -25.54
N PHE A 15 35.51 6.06 -26.58
CA PHE A 15 35.41 6.81 -27.83
C PHE A 15 34.30 7.86 -27.82
N GLY A 16 33.61 8.04 -26.69
CA GLY A 16 32.48 8.95 -26.55
C GLY A 16 32.66 9.93 -25.40
N LYS A 17 31.65 10.01 -24.52
CA LYS A 17 31.60 10.97 -23.40
C LYS A 17 32.61 10.70 -22.28
N ARG A 18 33.36 9.58 -22.32
CA ARG A 18 34.32 9.15 -21.29
C ARG A 18 33.73 9.17 -19.88
N LYS A 19 32.47 8.74 -19.76
CA LYS A 19 31.81 8.47 -18.48
C LYS A 19 31.72 6.97 -18.28
N PHE A 20 32.36 6.47 -17.24
CA PHE A 20 32.50 5.05 -16.96
C PHE A 20 31.68 4.66 -15.73
N TYR A 21 30.94 3.56 -15.83
CA TYR A 21 30.07 3.09 -14.75
C TYR A 21 30.53 1.73 -14.25
N GLY A 22 30.42 1.49 -12.94
CA GLY A 22 30.69 0.18 -12.38
C GLY A 22 29.97 -0.03 -11.06
N TRP A 23 30.03 -1.25 -10.53
CA TRP A 23 29.30 -1.61 -9.30
C TRP A 23 30.25 -1.63 -8.11
N GLY A 24 30.22 -0.58 -7.27
CA GLY A 24 31.05 -0.41 -6.08
C GLY A 24 32.51 -0.79 -6.30
N ARG A 25 33.08 -1.62 -5.42
CA ARG A 25 34.44 -2.16 -5.51
C ARG A 25 34.55 -3.51 -6.23
N LYS A 26 33.49 -3.97 -6.90
CA LYS A 26 33.55 -5.19 -7.74
C LYS A 26 34.48 -4.95 -8.93
N LYS A 27 34.80 -6.02 -9.69
CA LYS A 27 35.66 -5.94 -10.88
C LYS A 27 35.21 -4.84 -11.87
N THR A 28 33.91 -4.66 -12.05
CA THR A 28 33.34 -3.62 -12.93
C THR A 28 33.63 -2.20 -12.44
N GLY A 29 33.56 -1.94 -11.13
CA GLY A 29 33.88 -0.63 -10.55
C GLY A 29 35.37 -0.31 -10.58
N ARG A 30 36.22 -1.30 -10.28
CA ARG A 30 37.67 -1.14 -10.44
C ARG A 30 38.06 -0.86 -11.89
N PHE A 31 37.38 -1.51 -12.83
CA PHE A 31 37.58 -1.25 -14.26
C PHE A 31 37.11 0.15 -14.67
N ALA A 32 35.97 0.61 -14.17
CA ALA A 32 35.50 1.98 -14.41
C ALA A 32 36.51 3.02 -13.93
N ASN A 33 37.04 2.86 -12.72
CA ASN A 33 38.09 3.73 -12.18
C ASN A 33 39.36 3.70 -13.04
N TYR A 34 39.84 2.50 -13.38
CA TYR A 34 41.01 2.34 -14.24
C TYR A 34 40.85 3.07 -15.59
N LEU A 35 39.68 2.97 -16.22
CA LEU A 35 39.40 3.67 -17.46
C LEU A 35 39.31 5.19 -17.26
N SER A 36 38.72 5.63 -16.16
CA SER A 36 38.69 7.05 -15.77
C SER A 36 40.09 7.63 -15.71
N ASP A 37 40.99 6.96 -14.99
CA ASP A 37 42.38 7.37 -14.80
C ASP A 37 43.15 7.33 -16.13
N LYS A 38 42.97 6.26 -16.91
CA LYS A 38 43.72 6.05 -18.17
C LYS A 38 43.30 7.01 -19.29
N PHE A 39 42.01 7.33 -19.38
CA PHE A 39 41.45 8.10 -20.50
C PHE A 39 41.03 9.52 -20.10
N ASN A 40 41.40 9.96 -18.89
CA ASN A 40 41.03 11.24 -18.32
C ASN A 40 39.51 11.50 -18.40
N GLY A 41 38.74 10.52 -17.91
CA GLY A 41 37.28 10.55 -17.90
C GLY A 41 36.70 10.69 -16.49
N GLU A 42 35.38 10.65 -16.40
CA GLU A 42 34.65 10.58 -15.12
C GLU A 42 34.20 9.13 -14.86
N PHE A 43 34.20 8.70 -13.58
CA PHE A 43 33.57 7.46 -13.18
C PHE A 43 32.32 7.69 -12.31
N ARG A 44 31.45 6.68 -12.27
CA ARG A 44 30.31 6.56 -11.36
C ARG A 44 30.24 5.13 -10.82
N LEU A 45 30.36 4.99 -9.51
CA LEU A 45 30.19 3.72 -8.80
C LEU A 45 28.74 3.61 -8.31
N LEU A 46 28.07 2.55 -8.70
CA LEU A 46 26.71 2.22 -8.32
C LEU A 46 26.69 1.16 -7.22
N GLU A 47 25.70 1.25 -6.34
CA GLU A 47 25.33 0.19 -5.39
C GLU A 47 23.81 0.19 -5.20
N ASP A 48 23.29 -0.84 -4.55
CA ASP A 48 21.94 -0.82 -4.01
C ASP A 48 21.81 0.31 -2.99
N GLY A 49 20.66 0.99 -2.99
CA GLY A 49 20.33 1.94 -1.96
C GLY A 49 20.00 1.27 -0.62
N PHE A 50 19.89 2.10 0.42
CA PHE A 50 19.68 1.63 1.78
C PHE A 50 18.28 1.03 2.02
N ILE A 51 17.28 1.43 1.22
CA ILE A 51 15.97 0.76 1.13
C ILE A 51 15.81 0.27 -0.30
N ARG A 52 16.28 -0.96 -0.54
CA ARG A 52 16.48 -1.45 -1.90
C ARG A 52 15.19 -1.96 -2.51
N SER A 53 14.49 -2.88 -1.85
CA SER A 53 13.42 -3.65 -2.47
C SER A 53 12.54 -4.38 -1.45
N VAL A 54 11.41 -4.94 -1.91
CA VAL A 54 10.64 -5.87 -1.07
C VAL A 54 11.34 -7.22 -0.95
N GLY A 55 11.63 -7.91 -2.06
CA GLY A 55 12.38 -9.17 -2.04
C GLY A 55 13.90 -8.99 -2.07
N LEU A 56 14.64 -10.10 -2.02
CA LEU A 56 16.09 -10.12 -2.14
C LEU A 56 16.55 -9.88 -3.59
N GLY A 57 17.67 -9.18 -3.74
CA GLY A 57 18.24 -8.91 -5.07
C GLY A 57 18.73 -10.16 -5.81
N VAL A 58 19.19 -11.16 -5.06
CA VAL A 58 19.65 -12.45 -5.60
C VAL A 58 18.50 -13.26 -6.21
N ASP A 59 17.27 -13.03 -5.77
CA ASP A 59 16.06 -13.70 -6.26
C ASP A 59 15.40 -12.91 -7.41
N GLY A 60 16.08 -11.89 -7.94
CA GLY A 60 15.57 -11.07 -9.05
C GLY A 60 14.59 -9.98 -8.63
N ALA A 61 14.45 -9.67 -7.33
CA ALA A 61 13.56 -8.61 -6.88
C ALA A 61 13.97 -7.25 -7.45
N ARG A 62 12.98 -6.53 -8.01
CA ARG A 62 13.13 -5.17 -8.54
C ARG A 62 13.66 -4.23 -7.44
N ALA A 63 14.72 -3.50 -7.77
CA ALA A 63 15.27 -2.45 -6.90
C ALA A 63 14.51 -1.13 -7.12
N PHE A 64 14.16 -0.47 -6.02
CA PHE A 64 13.56 0.86 -5.97
C PHE A 64 14.56 1.95 -5.59
N SER A 65 15.78 1.55 -5.17
CA SER A 65 16.81 2.48 -4.77
C SER A 65 18.20 2.05 -5.22
N ILE A 66 18.98 3.04 -5.63
CA ILE A 66 20.41 2.93 -5.93
C ILE A 66 21.16 4.10 -5.30
N VAL A 67 22.44 3.90 -5.01
CA VAL A 67 23.38 5.01 -4.80
C VAL A 67 24.25 5.17 -6.03
N GLU A 68 24.70 6.40 -6.27
CA GLU A 68 25.63 6.73 -7.35
C GLU A 68 26.69 7.66 -6.78
N ASP A 69 27.94 7.20 -6.82
CA ASP A 69 29.07 7.88 -6.20
C ASP A 69 30.17 8.15 -7.23
N ASP A 70 30.61 9.40 -7.28
CA ASP A 70 31.59 9.91 -8.23
C ASP A 70 32.97 10.18 -7.61
N ILE A 71 33.17 9.82 -6.34
CA ILE A 71 34.43 10.01 -5.60
C ILE A 71 34.98 8.67 -5.11
N GLY A 72 34.09 7.82 -4.60
CA GLY A 72 34.43 6.53 -4.02
C GLY A 72 33.18 5.68 -3.89
N ILE A 73 32.95 5.12 -2.70
CA ILE A 73 31.69 4.44 -2.39
C ILE A 73 31.49 4.42 -0.87
N TYR A 74 30.25 4.55 -0.39
CA TYR A 74 29.94 4.79 1.03
C TYR A 74 30.56 3.81 2.04
N TYR A 75 30.73 2.53 1.67
CA TYR A 75 31.29 1.52 2.56
C TYR A 75 32.83 1.47 2.57
N ASP A 76 33.50 2.28 1.75
CA ASP A 76 34.95 2.31 1.65
C ASP A 76 35.56 3.42 2.51
N ALA A 77 36.07 3.03 3.66
CA ALA A 77 36.74 3.95 4.58
C ALA A 77 38.21 4.22 4.23
N THR A 78 38.77 3.56 3.21
CA THR A 78 40.18 3.78 2.80
C THR A 78 40.37 5.08 2.05
N ARG A 79 39.30 5.67 1.50
CA ARG A 79 39.34 6.89 0.67
C ARG A 79 38.03 7.67 0.79
N PRO A 80 37.96 8.94 0.33
CA PRO A 80 36.72 9.71 0.38
C PRO A 80 35.60 9.09 -0.47
N SER A 81 34.36 9.43 -0.13
CA SER A 81 33.16 9.10 -0.92
C SER A 81 32.25 10.32 -1.04
N ARG A 82 31.35 10.31 -2.03
CA ARG A 82 30.34 11.38 -2.17
C ARG A 82 29.46 11.48 -0.91
N LEU A 83 29.15 10.36 -0.26
CA LEU A 83 28.42 10.38 1.00
C LEU A 83 29.21 11.10 2.11
N GLU A 84 30.50 10.81 2.27
CA GLU A 84 31.33 11.49 3.26
C GLU A 84 31.40 13.01 3.00
N GLU A 85 31.48 13.43 1.73
CA GLU A 85 31.43 14.86 1.40
C GLU A 85 30.09 15.51 1.75
N ILE A 86 28.97 14.83 1.49
CA ILE A 86 27.63 15.29 1.88
C ILE A 86 27.57 15.45 3.40
N LEU A 87 27.98 14.43 4.15
CA LEU A 87 27.91 14.43 5.61
C LEU A 87 28.82 15.49 6.24
N ALA A 88 30.01 15.71 5.68
CA ALA A 88 30.92 16.75 6.16
C ALA A 88 30.37 18.16 5.91
N ASN A 89 29.84 18.43 4.70
CA ASN A 89 29.67 19.81 4.22
C ASN A 89 28.21 20.27 4.05
N PHE A 90 27.24 19.35 3.99
CA PHE A 90 25.84 19.72 3.76
C PHE A 90 25.26 20.48 4.96
N LYS A 91 24.56 21.58 4.68
CA LYS A 91 23.81 22.36 5.66
C LYS A 91 22.37 21.83 5.71
N PHE A 92 22.05 21.15 6.80
CA PHE A 92 20.72 20.59 7.02
C PHE A 92 19.81 21.67 7.61
N SER A 93 18.76 22.05 6.88
CA SER A 93 17.72 22.95 7.38
C SER A 93 16.76 22.22 8.33
N ASP A 94 15.92 22.96 9.06
CA ASP A 94 14.96 22.34 9.97
C ASP A 94 13.90 21.52 9.22
N GLU A 95 13.55 21.91 7.99
CA GLU A 95 12.58 21.20 7.15
C GLU A 95 13.08 19.81 6.76
N ILE A 96 14.34 19.70 6.28
CA ILE A 96 14.89 18.38 5.91
C ILE A 96 15.07 17.49 7.14
N LEU A 97 15.37 18.07 8.31
CA LEU A 97 15.48 17.32 9.56
C LEU A 97 14.11 16.87 10.07
N GLN A 98 13.05 17.67 9.90
CA GLN A 98 11.69 17.26 10.22
C GLN A 98 11.22 16.12 9.30
N GLU A 99 11.53 16.21 8.01
CA GLU A 99 11.23 15.12 7.06
C GLU A 99 12.05 13.86 7.34
N ALA A 100 13.32 13.99 7.73
CA ALA A 100 14.16 12.89 8.16
C ALA A 100 13.57 12.17 9.38
N ARG A 101 13.13 12.92 10.40
CA ARG A 101 12.44 12.36 11.57
C ARG A 101 11.20 11.57 11.17
N TRP A 102 10.35 12.16 10.34
CA TRP A 102 9.15 11.47 9.85
C TRP A 102 9.51 10.17 9.11
N CYS A 103 10.52 10.19 8.23
CA CYS A 103 10.94 9.00 7.50
C CYS A 103 11.50 7.91 8.43
N MET A 104 12.33 8.31 9.42
CA MET A 104 12.86 7.40 10.44
C MET A 104 11.73 6.77 11.25
N ASP A 105 10.80 7.59 11.76
CA ASP A 105 9.63 7.12 12.53
C ASP A 105 8.77 6.16 11.71
N PHE A 106 8.56 6.46 10.42
CA PHE A 106 7.81 5.59 9.52
C PHE A 106 8.52 4.25 9.30
N ILE A 107 9.84 4.27 9.06
CA ILE A 107 10.68 3.08 8.91
C ILE A 107 10.63 2.21 10.17
N ILE A 108 10.80 2.83 11.35
CA ILE A 108 10.80 2.14 12.63
C ILE A 108 9.41 1.56 12.91
N THR A 109 8.36 2.37 12.80
CA THR A 109 6.96 1.95 13.06
C THR A 109 6.57 0.78 12.17
N HIS A 110 6.88 0.86 10.88
CA HIS A 110 6.48 -0.13 9.89
C HIS A 110 7.54 -1.19 9.62
N ASN A 111 8.61 -1.29 10.41
CA ASN A 111 9.64 -2.31 10.28
C ASN A 111 10.20 -2.41 8.83
N ILE A 112 10.64 -1.28 8.27
CA ILE A 112 11.22 -1.22 6.91
C ILE A 112 12.74 -1.33 7.00
N SER A 113 13.37 -2.11 6.11
CA SER A 113 14.81 -2.32 6.05
C SER A 113 15.30 -2.30 4.59
N LYS A 114 16.56 -2.67 4.34
CA LYS A 114 17.11 -2.81 2.97
C LYS A 114 16.29 -3.78 2.12
N TYR A 115 15.89 -4.90 2.72
CA TYR A 115 15.00 -5.90 2.13
C TYR A 115 13.80 -6.08 3.06
N ASN A 116 12.61 -6.31 2.49
CA ASN A 116 11.34 -6.19 3.22
C ASN A 116 10.44 -7.43 3.05
N ASN A 117 11.03 -8.60 2.81
CA ASN A 117 10.32 -9.88 2.67
C ASN A 117 10.36 -10.75 3.93
N ALA A 118 11.23 -10.42 4.90
CA ALA A 118 11.31 -11.15 6.15
C ALA A 118 10.11 -10.82 7.06
N PRO A 119 9.52 -11.81 7.73
CA PRO A 119 8.45 -11.57 8.70
C PRO A 119 8.97 -10.80 9.92
N ASN A 120 8.06 -10.15 10.64
CA ASN A 120 8.38 -9.57 11.94
C ASN A 120 8.68 -10.68 12.96
N ILE A 121 9.46 -10.35 13.98
CA ILE A 121 9.68 -11.25 15.11
C ILE A 121 8.35 -11.64 15.77
N THR A 122 8.18 -12.93 16.07
CA THR A 122 6.98 -13.48 16.72
C THR A 122 7.15 -13.54 18.22
N GLN A 123 6.03 -13.61 18.96
CA GLN A 123 6.05 -13.81 20.41
C GLN A 123 6.79 -15.09 20.82
N GLU A 124 6.63 -16.17 20.05
CA GLU A 124 7.37 -17.42 20.24
C GLU A 124 8.89 -17.21 20.18
N LEU A 125 9.37 -16.41 19.23
CA LEU A 125 10.80 -16.12 19.11
C LEU A 125 11.30 -15.18 20.23
N ILE A 126 10.47 -14.23 20.65
CA ILE A 126 10.77 -13.37 21.81
C ILE A 126 10.99 -14.22 23.07
N GLU A 127 10.11 -15.19 23.31
CA GLU A 127 10.20 -16.10 24.46
C GLU A 127 11.38 -17.07 24.33
N LYS A 128 11.53 -17.69 23.16
CA LYS A 128 12.64 -18.62 22.86
C LYS A 128 14.02 -17.99 23.10
N TYR A 129 14.19 -16.73 22.70
CA TYR A 129 15.45 -16.01 22.85
C TYR A 129 15.52 -15.21 24.16
N GLU A 130 14.47 -15.24 24.98
CA GLU A 130 14.36 -14.53 26.26
C GLU A 130 14.55 -13.01 26.12
N LEU A 131 14.07 -12.43 25.02
CA LEU A 131 14.27 -11.02 24.70
C LEU A 131 13.51 -10.06 25.63
N ASN A 132 12.65 -10.59 26.50
CA ASN A 132 11.94 -9.85 27.53
C ASN A 132 12.63 -9.92 28.91
N LYS A 133 13.74 -10.65 29.04
CA LYS A 133 14.44 -10.86 30.32
C LYS A 133 15.76 -10.09 30.35
N GLY A 134 15.71 -8.84 30.80
CA GLY A 134 16.91 -8.03 31.03
C GLY A 134 17.51 -7.43 29.74
N LYS A 135 18.83 -7.19 29.76
CA LYS A 135 19.54 -6.53 28.67
C LYS A 135 19.90 -7.51 27.55
N ASN A 136 19.58 -7.15 26.32
CA ASN A 136 19.87 -7.95 25.12
C ASN A 136 20.99 -7.31 24.29
N ILE A 137 22.02 -8.11 23.99
CA ILE A 137 23.19 -7.69 23.22
C ILE A 137 23.23 -8.49 21.93
N LEU A 138 23.27 -7.80 20.79
CA LEU A 138 23.29 -8.45 19.48
C LEU A 138 24.65 -8.29 18.79
N ILE A 139 25.26 -9.41 18.46
CA ILE A 139 26.42 -9.50 17.58
C ILE A 139 25.91 -9.77 16.15
N ILE A 140 26.34 -8.95 15.20
CA ILE A 140 25.89 -9.06 13.79
C ILE A 140 26.99 -9.68 12.95
N ALA A 141 26.77 -10.91 12.47
CA ALA A 141 27.63 -11.55 11.49
C ALA A 141 27.39 -10.99 10.08
N GLN A 142 28.42 -11.07 9.23
CA GLN A 142 28.38 -10.67 7.83
C GLN A 142 28.84 -11.82 6.91
N THR A 143 28.64 -11.65 5.61
CA THR A 143 29.16 -12.62 4.63
C THR A 143 30.67 -12.43 4.49
N ARG A 144 31.45 -13.50 4.61
CA ARG A 144 32.91 -13.47 4.45
C ARG A 144 33.29 -12.96 3.07
N GLY A 145 34.24 -12.01 3.03
CA GLY A 145 34.71 -11.39 1.79
C GLY A 145 33.76 -10.35 1.20
N ASP A 146 32.75 -9.91 1.97
CA ASP A 146 31.95 -8.74 1.61
C ASP A 146 32.85 -7.51 1.41
N ALA A 147 32.61 -6.73 0.35
CA ALA A 147 33.37 -5.53 0.08
C ALA A 147 33.28 -4.52 1.23
N SER A 148 32.13 -4.44 1.91
CA SER A 148 31.96 -3.58 3.09
C SER A 148 32.81 -4.02 4.29
N LEU A 149 33.18 -5.31 4.42
CA LEU A 149 34.12 -5.75 5.45
C LEU A 149 35.55 -5.33 5.10
N ILE A 150 35.98 -5.62 3.87
CA ILE A 150 37.33 -5.36 3.39
C ILE A 150 37.62 -3.85 3.39
N TYR A 151 36.78 -3.07 2.71
CA TYR A 151 36.99 -1.63 2.52
C TYR A 151 36.47 -0.81 3.71
N GLY A 152 35.59 -1.37 4.53
CA GLY A 152 35.19 -0.81 5.82
C GLY A 152 36.18 -1.12 6.94
N LEU A 153 37.40 -1.58 6.65
CA LEU A 153 38.44 -1.90 7.63
C LEU A 153 38.07 -2.97 8.67
N GLY A 154 36.98 -3.71 8.47
CA GLY A 154 36.49 -4.72 9.41
C GLY A 154 37.36 -5.98 9.45
N ASP A 155 38.12 -6.27 8.39
CA ASP A 155 39.08 -7.38 8.37
C ASP A 155 40.37 -7.09 9.18
N ARG A 156 40.54 -5.87 9.70
CA ARG A 156 41.67 -5.53 10.56
C ARG A 156 41.51 -6.05 11.98
N VAL A 157 40.29 -6.44 12.37
CA VAL A 157 39.98 -6.94 13.70
C VAL A 157 39.34 -8.32 13.61
N SER A 158 39.84 -9.24 14.45
CA SER A 158 39.32 -10.60 14.49
C SER A 158 37.87 -10.61 14.98
N SER A 159 37.06 -11.52 14.44
CA SER A 159 35.67 -11.68 14.90
C SER A 159 35.61 -12.11 16.38
N ASP A 160 36.59 -12.89 16.83
CA ASP A 160 36.70 -13.37 18.22
C ASP A 160 36.94 -12.24 19.21
N GLU A 161 37.65 -11.18 18.80
CA GLU A 161 37.86 -9.99 19.63
C GLU A 161 36.55 -9.22 19.82
N MET A 162 35.75 -9.07 18.76
CA MET A 162 34.42 -8.47 18.86
C MET A 162 33.49 -9.30 19.76
N ILE A 163 33.54 -10.64 19.63
CA ILE A 163 32.74 -11.54 20.48
C ILE A 163 33.16 -11.46 21.95
N ARG A 164 34.46 -11.48 22.23
CA ARG A 164 35.00 -11.31 23.59
C ARG A 164 34.59 -9.98 24.19
N ALA A 165 34.76 -8.87 23.46
CA ALA A 165 34.32 -7.55 23.90
C ALA A 165 32.81 -7.50 24.20
N ALA A 166 31.98 -8.15 23.38
CA ALA A 166 30.54 -8.22 23.63
C ALA A 166 30.19 -8.99 24.90
N ILE A 167 30.96 -10.02 25.26
CA ILE A 167 30.79 -10.78 26.50
C ILE A 167 31.30 -9.98 27.70
N ASP A 168 32.55 -9.53 27.65
CA ASP A 168 33.28 -8.96 28.78
C ASP A 168 32.67 -7.62 29.22
N GLU A 169 32.16 -6.82 28.26
CA GLU A 169 31.56 -5.51 28.55
C GLU A 169 30.09 -5.60 29.01
N ASN A 170 29.45 -6.77 28.92
CA ASN A 170 28.02 -6.93 29.19
C ASN A 170 27.75 -8.16 30.07
N ILE A 171 28.41 -8.21 31.23
CA ILE A 171 28.26 -9.29 32.22
C ILE A 171 26.79 -9.44 32.63
N GLY A 172 26.29 -10.68 32.58
CA GLY A 172 24.91 -11.01 32.94
C GLY A 172 23.86 -10.64 31.89
N ALA A 173 24.26 -10.11 30.73
CA ALA A 173 23.34 -9.82 29.63
C ALA A 173 23.07 -11.04 28.75
N ASN A 174 21.96 -11.00 28.03
CA ASN A 174 21.59 -12.00 27.04
C ASN A 174 22.34 -11.73 25.73
N ILE A 175 23.35 -12.55 25.42
CA ILE A 175 24.20 -12.39 24.24
C ILE A 175 23.64 -13.19 23.07
N LEU A 176 23.35 -12.50 21.96
CA LEU A 176 22.73 -13.05 20.76
C LEU A 176 23.66 -12.89 19.56
N LEU A 177 23.69 -13.87 18.67
CA LEU A 177 24.40 -13.78 17.39
C LEU A 177 23.40 -13.89 16.24
N LYS A 178 23.25 -12.83 15.44
CA LYS A 178 22.46 -12.91 14.19
C LYS A 178 23.35 -13.36 13.04
N ILE A 179 22.97 -14.48 12.43
CA ILE A 179 23.60 -15.01 11.23
C ILE A 179 22.57 -15.16 10.10
N HIS A 180 23.01 -15.05 8.85
CA HIS A 180 22.15 -15.28 7.69
C HIS A 180 21.91 -16.79 7.48
N PRO A 181 20.68 -17.26 7.19
CA PRO A 181 20.38 -18.69 7.01
C PRO A 181 21.29 -19.39 5.98
N ASP A 182 21.56 -18.74 4.84
CA ASP A 182 22.47 -19.28 3.80
C ASP A 182 23.90 -19.58 4.28
N ALA A 183 24.35 -18.94 5.36
CA ALA A 183 25.67 -19.22 5.93
C ALA A 183 25.71 -20.59 6.62
N LEU A 184 24.58 -21.05 7.16
CA LEU A 184 24.43 -22.36 7.79
C LEU A 184 24.23 -23.47 6.76
N ASN A 185 23.52 -23.17 5.67
CA ASN A 185 23.27 -24.11 4.57
C ASN A 185 24.46 -24.25 3.60
N GLY A 186 25.64 -23.69 3.94
CA GLY A 186 26.86 -23.77 3.15
C GLY A 186 26.85 -22.98 1.83
N LYS A 187 25.75 -22.28 1.50
CA LYS A 187 25.61 -21.47 0.28
C LYS A 187 26.47 -20.21 0.31
N LYS A 188 26.74 -19.69 1.50
CA LYS A 188 27.68 -18.59 1.77
C LYS A 188 28.52 -18.91 2.99
N LYS A 189 29.68 -18.28 3.15
CA LYS A 189 30.50 -18.40 4.37
C LYS A 189 30.29 -17.16 5.25
N SER A 190 30.09 -17.36 6.56
CA SER A 190 30.07 -16.30 7.56
C SER A 190 31.50 -15.82 7.89
N ASP A 191 31.65 -14.58 8.34
CA ASP A 191 32.89 -14.05 8.91
C ASP A 191 33.10 -14.47 10.38
N ILE A 192 32.07 -15.04 11.01
CA ILE A 192 32.11 -15.67 12.34
C ILE A 192 32.01 -17.18 12.16
N ASP A 193 32.95 -17.91 12.75
CA ASP A 193 32.91 -19.37 12.86
C ASP A 193 32.00 -19.76 14.03
N ILE A 194 30.90 -20.44 13.71
CA ILE A 194 29.90 -20.86 14.69
C ILE A 194 30.30 -22.13 15.45
N SER A 195 31.27 -22.90 14.94
CA SER A 195 31.65 -24.20 15.51
C SER A 195 32.35 -24.09 16.86
N ASN A 196 32.91 -22.91 17.17
CA ASN A 196 33.69 -22.65 18.37
C ASN A 196 33.15 -21.46 19.18
N LEU A 197 31.83 -21.24 19.18
CA LEU A 197 31.23 -20.15 19.94
C LEU A 197 31.11 -20.49 21.43
N PRO A 198 31.35 -19.51 22.33
CA PRO A 198 31.05 -19.66 23.74
C PRO A 198 29.58 -20.11 23.97
N PRO A 199 29.34 -21.08 24.88
CA PRO A 199 28.02 -21.71 25.05
C PRO A 199 26.91 -20.76 25.51
N GLN A 200 27.28 -19.61 26.07
CA GLN A 200 26.35 -18.55 26.49
C GLN A 200 25.74 -17.75 25.33
N ILE A 201 26.25 -17.87 24.10
CA ILE A 201 25.76 -17.13 22.94
C ILE A 201 24.58 -17.86 22.30
N LYS A 202 23.42 -17.19 22.23
CA LYS A 202 22.23 -17.70 21.55
C LYS A 202 22.24 -17.31 20.07
N ILE A 203 22.16 -18.29 19.17
CA ILE A 203 22.22 -18.04 17.72
C ILE A 203 20.81 -17.83 17.15
N ILE A 204 20.60 -16.68 16.51
CA ILE A 204 19.39 -16.35 15.74
C ILE A 204 19.64 -16.69 14.27
N THR A 205 18.99 -17.76 13.81
CA THR A 205 19.15 -18.31 12.47
C THR A 205 17.97 -18.02 11.56
N GLN A 206 16.84 -17.60 12.13
CA GLN A 206 15.60 -17.31 11.40
C GLN A 206 15.78 -16.07 10.52
N ASP A 207 15.03 -16.05 9.42
CA ASP A 207 14.84 -14.84 8.64
C ASP A 207 13.82 -13.96 9.37
N ILE A 208 14.31 -12.89 9.99
CA ILE A 208 13.54 -11.97 10.82
C ILE A 208 13.84 -10.57 10.33
N ASN A 209 12.80 -9.75 10.22
CA ASN A 209 12.95 -8.34 9.90
C ASN A 209 13.89 -7.63 10.91
N PRO A 210 14.98 -6.97 10.44
CA PRO A 210 15.99 -6.38 11.31
C PRO A 210 15.43 -5.37 12.32
N ILE A 211 14.60 -4.42 11.88
CA ILE A 211 14.01 -3.40 12.75
C ILE A 211 13.12 -4.03 13.82
N SER A 212 12.32 -5.04 13.45
CA SER A 212 11.47 -5.72 14.42
C SER A 212 12.27 -6.42 15.52
N LEU A 213 13.45 -6.98 15.19
CA LEU A 213 14.35 -7.57 16.17
C LEU A 213 15.04 -6.48 17.02
N LEU A 214 15.55 -5.43 16.37
CA LEU A 214 16.32 -4.36 17.02
C LEU A 214 15.53 -3.58 18.08
N LYS A 215 14.19 -3.51 17.95
CA LYS A 215 13.31 -2.96 19.00
C LYS A 215 13.41 -3.68 20.35
N HIS A 216 13.98 -4.89 20.37
CA HIS A 216 14.22 -5.68 21.58
C HIS A 216 15.70 -5.71 21.99
N ILE A 217 16.58 -4.93 21.35
CA ILE A 217 18.03 -4.96 21.57
C ILE A 217 18.48 -3.66 22.22
N ASP A 218 19.35 -3.76 23.24
CA ASP A 218 19.92 -2.58 23.93
C ASP A 218 21.23 -2.12 23.29
N LYS A 219 22.07 -3.09 22.88
CA LYS A 219 23.41 -2.82 22.36
C LYS A 219 23.75 -3.78 21.22
N VAL A 220 24.39 -3.24 20.20
CA VAL A 220 24.81 -3.96 19.00
C VAL A 220 26.34 -3.91 18.86
N TYR A 221 26.92 -5.04 18.49
CA TYR A 221 28.31 -5.18 18.07
C TYR A 221 28.34 -5.57 16.60
N THR A 222 29.03 -4.77 15.78
CA THR A 222 29.14 -5.02 14.35
C THR A 222 30.48 -4.56 13.79
N LYS A 223 30.90 -5.15 12.67
CA LYS A 223 32.05 -4.66 11.91
C LYS A 223 31.62 -3.52 10.98
N SER A 224 30.83 -3.82 9.97
CA SER A 224 30.41 -2.82 8.97
C SER A 224 29.00 -3.03 8.41
N SER A 225 28.18 -3.85 9.07
CA SER A 225 26.82 -4.14 8.60
C SER A 225 25.96 -2.88 8.58
N GLY A 226 25.13 -2.73 7.55
CA GLY A 226 24.12 -1.67 7.49
C GLY A 226 23.13 -1.73 8.67
N MET A 227 22.94 -2.93 9.24
CA MET A 227 22.07 -3.13 10.40
C MET A 227 22.57 -2.44 11.67
N GLY A 228 23.84 -2.06 11.76
CA GLY A 228 24.31 -1.20 12.85
C GLY A 228 23.75 0.23 12.79
N PHE A 229 23.53 0.78 11.59
CA PHE A 229 22.83 2.06 11.47
C PHE A 229 21.34 1.93 11.78
N GLU A 230 20.73 0.82 11.37
CA GLU A 230 19.35 0.49 11.76
C GLU A 230 19.22 0.39 13.29
N ALA A 231 20.22 -0.16 13.98
CA ALA A 231 20.27 -0.22 15.43
C ALA A 231 20.31 1.18 16.07
N LEU A 232 21.14 2.09 15.54
CA LEU A 232 21.16 3.49 15.98
C LEU A 232 19.78 4.15 15.81
N MET A 233 19.08 3.90 14.69
CA MET A 233 17.72 4.42 14.48
C MET A 233 16.73 3.89 15.53
N CYS A 234 16.87 2.63 15.94
CA CYS A 234 16.08 2.03 17.00
C CYS A 234 16.51 2.46 18.42
N GLY A 235 17.49 3.36 18.57
CA GLY A 235 17.98 3.83 19.86
C GLY A 235 18.97 2.88 20.56
N CYS A 236 19.45 1.85 19.87
CA CYS A 236 20.46 0.94 20.41
C CYS A 236 21.82 1.66 20.55
N LYS A 237 22.60 1.26 21.55
CA LYS A 237 24.05 1.57 21.55
C LYS A 237 24.73 0.75 20.45
N CYS A 238 25.53 1.37 19.58
CA CYS A 238 26.23 0.66 18.51
C CYS A 238 27.75 0.72 18.72
N VAL A 239 28.38 -0.46 18.79
CA VAL A 239 29.84 -0.64 18.84
C VAL A 239 30.33 -1.12 17.49
N CYS A 240 31.26 -0.37 16.89
CA CYS A 240 31.79 -0.62 15.56
C CYS A 240 33.24 -1.11 15.63
N PHE A 241 33.47 -2.35 15.19
CA PHE A 241 34.78 -2.96 15.00
C PHE A 241 35.34 -2.79 13.58
N GLY A 242 34.58 -2.14 12.71
CA GLY A 242 35.03 -1.61 11.43
C GLY A 242 34.74 -0.10 11.36
N MET A 243 34.72 0.42 10.15
CA MET A 243 34.48 1.82 9.84
C MET A 243 33.40 1.94 8.74
N PRO A 244 32.16 1.49 9.00
CA PRO A 244 31.04 1.67 8.07
C PRO A 244 30.72 3.16 7.87
N PHE A 245 29.84 3.48 6.91
CA PHE A 245 29.53 4.88 6.56
C PHE A 245 29.04 5.74 7.73
N TYR A 246 28.39 5.11 8.73
CA TYR A 246 27.80 5.75 9.89
C TYR A 246 28.76 5.91 11.09
N ALA A 247 29.91 5.22 11.07
CA ALA A 247 30.93 5.33 12.12
C ALA A 247 31.78 6.61 11.95
N GLY A 248 32.44 7.06 13.01
CA GLY A 248 33.35 8.22 12.97
C GLY A 248 32.66 9.59 12.97
N TRP A 249 31.33 9.65 13.13
CA TRP A 249 30.55 10.89 13.20
C TRP A 249 30.04 11.21 14.61
N GLY A 250 30.49 10.46 15.63
CA GLY A 250 30.13 10.67 17.04
C GLY A 250 28.83 9.98 17.49
N LEU A 251 28.27 9.07 16.68
CA LEU A 251 27.03 8.32 16.98
C LEU A 251 27.28 6.89 17.46
N SER A 252 28.47 6.33 17.25
CA SER A 252 28.87 4.97 17.62
C SER A 252 30.11 4.95 18.51
N ASP A 253 30.29 3.86 19.24
CA ASP A 253 31.54 3.50 19.91
C ASP A 253 32.47 2.81 18.89
N ASP A 254 33.40 3.58 18.32
CA ASP A 254 34.28 3.14 17.24
C ASP A 254 35.59 2.56 17.80
N ARG A 255 35.82 1.26 17.59
CA ARG A 255 37.03 0.54 18.06
C ARG A 255 38.23 0.69 17.13
N ILE A 256 38.01 1.25 15.94
CA ILE A 256 39.06 1.63 15.00
C ILE A 256 39.06 3.15 14.88
N LYS A 257 40.25 3.75 14.80
CA LYS A 257 40.43 5.18 14.58
C LYS A 257 39.71 5.63 13.30
N ALA A 258 38.79 6.58 13.45
CA ALA A 258 38.09 7.19 12.32
C ALA A 258 39.05 7.93 11.38
N PRO A 259 38.78 7.95 10.06
CA PRO A 259 39.53 8.76 9.12
C PRO A 259 39.47 10.24 9.50
N SER A 260 40.59 10.98 9.38
CA SER A 260 40.66 12.41 9.73
C SER A 260 39.67 13.31 8.97
N ARG A 261 39.19 12.85 7.80
CA ARG A 261 38.16 13.52 7.01
C ARG A 261 36.74 13.44 7.60
N ARG A 262 36.48 12.57 8.58
CA ARG A 262 35.24 12.52 9.36
C ARG A 262 35.42 13.34 10.65
N ASN A 263 35.48 14.66 10.50
CA ASN A 263 35.82 15.60 11.58
C ASN A 263 34.62 16.39 12.13
N ARG A 264 33.40 16.00 11.75
CA ARG A 264 32.14 16.62 12.20
C ARG A 264 31.38 15.65 13.10
N LYS A 265 30.76 16.18 14.17
CA LYS A 265 29.75 15.44 14.93
C LYS A 265 28.38 15.65 14.29
N LEU A 266 27.64 14.56 14.07
CA LEU A 266 26.31 14.60 13.46
C LEU A 266 25.26 14.12 14.46
N SER A 267 24.05 14.67 14.34
CA SER A 267 22.85 14.02 14.87
C SER A 267 22.46 12.84 13.98
N ILE A 268 21.63 11.94 14.51
CA ILE A 268 21.16 10.78 13.75
C ILE A 268 20.31 11.22 12.55
N GLU A 269 19.53 12.29 12.69
CA GLU A 269 18.73 12.88 11.62
C GLU A 269 19.59 13.45 10.50
N GLN A 270 20.72 14.10 10.83
CA GLN A 270 21.65 14.61 9.82
C GLN A 270 22.32 13.48 9.05
N LEU A 271 22.76 12.43 9.76
CA LEU A 271 23.34 11.26 9.13
C LEU A 271 22.31 10.54 8.24
N PHE A 272 21.08 10.38 8.73
CA PHE A 272 19.97 9.81 7.97
C PHE A 272 19.64 10.64 6.73
N ALA A 273 19.44 11.96 6.86
CA ALA A 273 19.14 12.84 5.74
C ALA A 273 20.25 12.78 4.68
N GLY A 274 21.51 12.83 5.09
CA GLY A 274 22.65 12.70 4.19
C GLY A 274 22.66 11.40 3.41
N ALA A 275 22.47 10.27 4.09
CA ALA A 275 22.54 8.94 3.48
C ALA A 275 21.26 8.56 2.70
N TYR A 276 20.10 8.68 3.33
CA TYR A 276 18.83 8.16 2.85
C TYR A 276 18.04 9.17 2.02
N MET A 277 18.27 10.49 2.13
CA MET A 277 17.47 11.47 1.37
C MET A 277 18.26 12.17 0.28
N ILE A 278 19.54 12.44 0.52
CA ILE A 278 20.40 13.20 -0.40
C ILE A 278 21.24 12.26 -1.28
N TYR A 279 21.91 11.27 -0.68
CA TYR A 279 22.83 10.37 -1.38
C TYR A 279 22.11 9.26 -2.15
N ALA A 280 21.14 8.59 -1.50
CA ALA A 280 20.34 7.56 -2.15
C ALA A 280 19.32 8.15 -3.13
N LYS A 281 19.15 7.48 -4.27
CA LYS A 281 18.20 7.84 -5.33
C LYS A 281 17.09 6.79 -5.36
N TYR A 282 15.86 7.24 -5.62
CA TYR A 282 14.67 6.39 -5.57
C TYR A 282 13.86 6.45 -6.86
N ILE A 283 13.20 5.34 -7.18
CA ILE A 283 12.21 5.27 -8.25
C ILE A 283 10.85 4.80 -7.71
N ASP A 284 9.79 5.35 -8.28
CA ASP A 284 8.43 4.92 -8.01
C ASP A 284 8.25 3.44 -8.41
N PRO A 285 7.69 2.59 -7.55
CA PRO A 285 7.56 1.16 -7.79
C PRO A 285 6.58 0.82 -8.93
N TYR A 286 5.64 1.71 -9.22
CA TYR A 286 4.60 1.53 -10.22
C TYR A 286 5.03 2.08 -11.59
N LYS A 287 5.52 3.32 -11.63
CA LYS A 287 5.87 4.06 -12.87
C LYS A 287 7.34 3.96 -13.26
N GLY A 288 8.23 3.76 -12.28
CA GLY A 288 9.69 3.77 -12.50
C GLY A 288 10.31 5.15 -12.67
N GLU A 289 9.56 6.22 -12.40
CA GLU A 289 10.03 7.60 -12.41
C GLU A 289 10.79 7.95 -11.13
N LYS A 290 11.61 9.00 -11.15
CA LYS A 290 12.34 9.46 -9.95
C LYS A 290 11.34 9.90 -8.87
N THR A 291 11.55 9.45 -7.63
CA THR A 291 10.71 9.83 -6.48
C THR A 291 11.55 10.20 -5.25
N SER A 292 10.89 10.67 -4.20
CA SER A 292 11.49 10.94 -2.88
C SER A 292 11.40 9.72 -1.97
N LEU A 293 12.24 9.66 -0.94
CA LEU A 293 12.11 8.62 0.10
C LEU A 293 10.75 8.68 0.80
N LYS A 294 10.31 9.90 1.16
CA LYS A 294 9.04 10.14 1.84
C LYS A 294 7.86 9.56 1.09
N SER A 295 7.83 9.71 -0.24
CA SER A 295 6.78 9.15 -1.11
C SER A 295 6.91 7.64 -1.29
N LEU A 296 8.13 7.11 -1.33
CA LEU A 296 8.38 5.68 -1.55
C LEU A 296 8.00 4.81 -0.34
N LEU A 297 8.23 5.29 0.88
CA LEU A 297 8.06 4.51 2.12
C LEU A 297 6.64 3.91 2.27
N PRO A 298 5.55 4.69 2.13
CA PRO A 298 4.19 4.15 2.15
C PRO A 298 3.94 3.07 1.08
N GLN A 299 4.41 3.29 -0.14
CA GLN A 299 4.22 2.36 -1.25
C GLN A 299 4.95 1.02 -0.98
N ILE A 300 6.19 1.07 -0.47
CA ILE A 300 6.93 -0.13 -0.06
C ILE A 300 6.19 -0.85 1.06
N ASN A 301 5.67 -0.13 2.07
CA ASN A 301 4.94 -0.73 3.18
C ASN A 301 3.70 -1.49 2.68
N ILE A 302 2.94 -0.92 1.74
CA ILE A 302 1.77 -1.57 1.13
C ILE A 302 2.17 -2.84 0.37
N ILE A 303 3.17 -2.75 -0.52
CA ILE A 303 3.63 -3.90 -1.30
C ILE A 303 4.18 -5.00 -0.39
N LYS A 304 4.98 -4.61 0.63
CA LYS A 304 5.50 -5.52 1.67
C LYS A 304 4.37 -6.25 2.36
N ASN A 305 3.42 -5.51 2.97
CA ASN A 305 2.38 -6.12 3.79
C ASN A 305 1.46 -6.99 2.94
N SER A 306 1.17 -6.61 1.70
CA SER A 306 0.44 -7.47 0.78
C SER A 306 1.17 -8.78 0.51
N LYS A 307 2.50 -8.77 0.33
CA LYS A 307 3.28 -9.99 0.08
C LYS A 307 3.44 -10.86 1.33
N LEU A 308 3.63 -10.26 2.50
CA LEU A 308 3.71 -10.98 3.78
C LEU A 308 2.36 -11.63 4.15
N ASN A 309 1.25 -10.98 3.82
CA ASN A 309 -0.10 -11.49 4.07
C ASN A 309 -0.60 -12.44 2.97
N MET A 310 0.17 -12.66 1.90
CA MET A 310 -0.14 -13.66 0.88
C MET A 310 0.16 -15.05 1.43
N ASP A 311 -0.82 -15.60 2.13
CA ASP A 311 -0.79 -16.96 2.63
C ASP A 311 -0.89 -17.98 1.46
N ASN A 312 -0.14 -19.08 1.55
CA ASN A 312 -0.23 -20.22 0.65
C ASN A 312 -1.44 -21.12 0.92
N ASN A 313 -2.23 -20.85 1.96
CA ASN A 313 -3.48 -21.55 2.22
C ASN A 313 -4.43 -21.53 1.01
N LYS A 314 -5.18 -22.63 0.88
CA LYS A 314 -6.20 -22.79 -0.17
C LYS A 314 -7.33 -21.81 0.07
N LYS A 315 -7.68 -21.05 -0.97
CA LYS A 315 -8.73 -20.02 -0.92
C LYS A 315 -9.93 -20.52 -1.70
N PHE A 316 -11.10 -20.62 -1.09
CA PHE A 316 -12.33 -21.09 -1.72
C PHE A 316 -13.28 -19.91 -1.96
N LEU A 317 -13.58 -19.65 -3.23
CA LEU A 317 -14.29 -18.45 -3.66
C LEU A 317 -15.68 -18.80 -4.21
N PHE A 318 -16.72 -18.35 -3.52
CA PHE A 318 -18.13 -18.60 -3.83
C PHE A 318 -18.79 -17.34 -4.39
N GLY A 319 -19.63 -17.48 -5.43
CA GLY A 319 -20.35 -16.35 -6.02
C GLY A 319 -19.57 -15.54 -7.06
N PHE A 320 -18.36 -15.95 -7.43
CA PHE A 320 -17.52 -15.27 -8.41
C PHE A 320 -17.83 -15.75 -9.85
N SER A 321 -18.41 -14.85 -10.65
CA SER A 321 -18.62 -15.07 -12.09
C SER A 321 -17.29 -15.26 -12.83
N ILE A 322 -17.31 -15.88 -14.02
CA ILE A 322 -16.09 -16.14 -14.81
C ILE A 322 -15.25 -14.87 -15.03
N TRP A 323 -15.92 -13.74 -15.28
CA TRP A 323 -15.29 -12.42 -15.36
C TRP A 323 -14.52 -12.06 -14.08
N LYS A 324 -15.18 -12.20 -12.91
CA LYS A 324 -14.59 -11.88 -11.61
C LYS A 324 -13.33 -12.68 -11.31
N ARG A 325 -13.26 -13.92 -11.79
CA ARG A 325 -12.09 -14.80 -11.58
C ARG A 325 -10.80 -14.24 -12.18
N LYS A 326 -10.89 -13.49 -13.28
CA LYS A 326 -9.74 -13.01 -14.06
C LYS A 326 -8.90 -11.93 -13.34
N PHE A 327 -9.43 -11.31 -12.29
CA PHE A 327 -8.77 -10.21 -11.60
C PHE A 327 -8.52 -10.44 -10.10
N MET A 328 -8.78 -11.65 -9.58
CA MET A 328 -8.56 -11.93 -8.15
C MET A 328 -7.10 -12.19 -7.76
N VAL A 329 -6.27 -12.65 -8.71
CA VAL A 329 -4.87 -13.00 -8.43
C VAL A 329 -4.08 -11.81 -7.86
N PRO A 330 -4.18 -10.58 -8.41
CA PRO A 330 -3.54 -9.41 -7.80
C PRO A 330 -3.94 -9.13 -6.34
N PHE A 331 -5.17 -9.48 -5.92
CA PHE A 331 -5.67 -9.19 -4.57
C PHE A 331 -5.44 -10.32 -3.56
N LEU A 332 -5.46 -11.57 -4.01
CA LEU A 332 -5.44 -12.77 -3.16
C LEU A 332 -4.26 -13.71 -3.43
N GLY A 333 -3.44 -13.44 -4.44
CA GLY A 333 -2.34 -14.29 -4.86
C GLY A 333 -2.82 -15.60 -5.51
N GLY A 334 -2.05 -16.66 -5.28
CA GLY A 334 -2.32 -18.01 -5.81
C GLY A 334 -3.31 -18.84 -4.97
N ASN A 335 -3.44 -20.12 -5.33
CA ASN A 335 -4.26 -21.13 -4.66
C ASN A 335 -5.76 -20.80 -4.59
N LEU A 336 -6.27 -20.18 -5.66
CA LEU A 336 -7.66 -19.79 -5.80
C LEU A 336 -8.53 -20.95 -6.35
N ASN A 337 -9.46 -21.43 -5.52
CA ASN A 337 -10.43 -22.47 -5.85
C ASN A 337 -11.80 -21.84 -6.04
N PHE A 338 -12.15 -21.53 -7.29
CA PHE A 338 -13.46 -20.96 -7.62
C PHE A 338 -14.56 -22.04 -7.64
N ILE A 339 -15.61 -21.82 -6.86
CA ILE A 339 -16.78 -22.69 -6.80
C ILE A 339 -17.82 -22.20 -7.80
N SER A 340 -18.32 -23.13 -8.63
CA SER A 340 -19.26 -22.81 -9.70
C SER A 340 -20.53 -22.17 -9.15
N THR A 341 -20.93 -21.04 -9.73
CA THR A 341 -22.19 -20.34 -9.40
C THR A 341 -23.44 -21.12 -9.79
N PHE A 342 -23.28 -22.16 -10.63
CA PHE A 342 -24.36 -23.02 -11.10
C PHE A 342 -24.46 -24.36 -10.35
N SER A 343 -23.57 -24.62 -9.39
CA SER A 343 -23.63 -25.87 -8.63
C SER A 343 -24.92 -25.96 -7.81
N LYS A 344 -25.60 -27.11 -7.87
CA LYS A 344 -26.75 -27.42 -6.99
C LYS A 344 -26.31 -27.61 -5.54
N ASP A 345 -25.08 -28.08 -5.32
CA ASP A 345 -24.46 -28.17 -4.01
C ASP A 345 -23.03 -27.56 -4.03
N PRO A 346 -22.92 -26.25 -3.78
CA PRO A 346 -21.63 -25.56 -3.78
C PRO A 346 -20.67 -26.06 -2.70
N LEU A 347 -21.18 -26.47 -1.53
CA LEU A 347 -20.34 -26.96 -0.43
C LEU A 347 -19.72 -28.32 -0.79
N LEU A 348 -20.50 -29.25 -1.31
CA LEU A 348 -19.99 -30.56 -1.73
C LEU A 348 -18.89 -30.42 -2.79
N LEU A 349 -19.06 -29.48 -3.73
CA LEU A 349 -18.02 -29.19 -4.73
C LEU A 349 -16.74 -28.63 -4.10
N ALA A 350 -16.86 -27.78 -3.08
CA ALA A 350 -15.71 -27.24 -2.35
C ALA A 350 -14.98 -28.33 -1.56
N LEU A 351 -15.70 -29.20 -0.85
CA LEU A 351 -15.14 -30.35 -0.13
C LEU A 351 -14.41 -31.30 -1.07
N LYS A 352 -14.97 -31.61 -2.25
CA LYS A 352 -14.29 -32.42 -3.29
C LYS A 352 -13.00 -31.78 -3.81
N LYS A 353 -12.91 -30.45 -3.80
CA LYS A 353 -11.71 -29.68 -4.14
C LYS A 353 -10.73 -29.54 -2.97
N GLY A 354 -11.03 -30.14 -1.82
CA GLY A 354 -10.18 -30.19 -0.63
C GLY A 354 -10.33 -28.99 0.29
N LEU A 355 -11.54 -28.45 0.43
CA LEU A 355 -11.89 -27.51 1.50
C LEU A 355 -11.71 -28.19 2.86
N ASN A 356 -11.00 -27.52 3.77
CA ASN A 356 -10.70 -28.02 5.12
C ASN A 356 -10.57 -26.84 6.11
N PRO A 357 -10.41 -27.09 7.44
CA PRO A 357 -10.36 -26.02 8.44
C PRO A 357 -9.20 -25.02 8.31
N SER A 358 -8.11 -25.36 7.61
CA SER A 358 -7.03 -24.41 7.31
C SER A 358 -7.24 -23.59 6.04
N SER A 359 -8.37 -23.78 5.35
CA SER A 359 -8.72 -23.05 4.14
C SER A 359 -9.33 -21.69 4.45
N LEU A 360 -9.15 -20.74 3.54
CA LEU A 360 -9.79 -19.42 3.61
C LEU A 360 -11.04 -19.39 2.73
N VAL A 361 -12.18 -18.90 3.24
CA VAL A 361 -13.46 -18.88 2.53
C VAL A 361 -13.86 -17.46 2.17
N TYR A 362 -14.18 -17.23 0.89
CA TYR A 362 -14.59 -15.94 0.35
C TYR A 362 -15.94 -16.03 -0.34
N ILE A 363 -16.82 -15.06 -0.10
CA ILE A 363 -18.13 -14.95 -0.74
C ILE A 363 -18.28 -13.58 -1.40
N TRP A 364 -18.66 -13.52 -2.67
CA TRP A 364 -18.97 -12.24 -3.31
C TRP A 364 -20.33 -11.68 -2.83
N GLY A 365 -20.33 -10.47 -2.30
CA GLY A 365 -21.51 -9.75 -1.80
C GLY A 365 -22.22 -10.45 -0.63
N LYS A 366 -23.54 -10.25 -0.53
CA LYS A 366 -24.39 -10.84 0.53
C LYS A 366 -25.05 -12.16 0.12
N LYS A 367 -24.58 -12.84 -0.93
CA LYS A 367 -25.20 -14.12 -1.32
C LYS A 367 -25.08 -15.11 -0.15
N GLU A 368 -26.18 -15.78 0.16
CA GLU A 368 -26.26 -16.73 1.27
C GLU A 368 -25.98 -18.16 0.81
N TYR A 369 -25.22 -18.89 1.62
CA TYR A 369 -24.91 -20.30 1.42
C TYR A 369 -25.10 -21.03 2.76
N PRO A 370 -26.35 -21.36 3.17
CA PRO A 370 -26.63 -21.85 4.52
C PRO A 370 -25.83 -23.10 4.93
N LYS A 371 -25.67 -24.06 4.00
CA LYS A 371 -24.84 -25.26 4.23
C LYS A 371 -23.36 -24.90 4.49
N LEU A 372 -22.82 -23.96 3.72
CA LEU A 372 -21.44 -23.48 3.89
C LEU A 372 -21.29 -22.72 5.21
N GLN A 373 -22.24 -21.86 5.56
CA GLN A 373 -22.23 -21.13 6.83
C GLN A 373 -22.17 -22.13 8.00
N LYS A 374 -23.07 -23.11 8.01
CA LYS A 374 -23.09 -24.16 9.03
C LYS A 374 -21.74 -24.90 9.12
N TRP A 375 -21.19 -25.31 7.98
CA TRP A 375 -19.88 -25.98 7.95
C TRP A 375 -18.76 -25.09 8.48
N CYS A 376 -18.74 -23.81 8.12
CA CYS A 376 -17.78 -22.82 8.60
C CYS A 376 -17.88 -22.63 10.12
N ASP A 377 -19.09 -22.49 10.66
CA ASP A 377 -19.34 -22.35 12.09
C ASP A 377 -18.85 -23.59 12.87
N GLU A 378 -19.17 -24.80 12.38
CA GLU A 378 -18.74 -26.07 12.99
C GLU A 378 -17.22 -26.28 12.97
N ASN A 379 -16.52 -25.67 12.01
CA ASN A 379 -15.07 -25.82 11.83
C ASN A 379 -14.27 -24.57 12.25
N SER A 380 -14.92 -23.57 12.86
CA SER A 380 -14.29 -22.29 13.23
C SER A 380 -13.58 -21.58 12.07
N VAL A 381 -14.14 -21.66 10.86
CA VAL A 381 -13.62 -21.02 9.65
C VAL A 381 -14.37 -19.72 9.38
N SER A 382 -13.67 -18.58 9.43
CA SER A 382 -14.27 -17.28 9.10
C SER A 382 -14.59 -17.15 7.60
N ILE A 383 -15.71 -16.50 7.31
CA ILE A 383 -16.14 -16.16 5.94
C ILE A 383 -15.82 -14.69 5.67
N THR A 384 -15.03 -14.44 4.62
CA THR A 384 -14.74 -13.08 4.15
C THR A 384 -15.67 -12.70 2.99
N ARG A 385 -16.48 -11.67 3.15
CA ARG A 385 -17.29 -11.11 2.08
C ARG A 385 -16.46 -10.14 1.23
N VAL A 386 -16.61 -10.24 -0.08
CA VAL A 386 -15.87 -9.43 -1.07
C VAL A 386 -16.85 -8.61 -1.89
N GLU A 387 -16.54 -7.34 -2.08
CA GLU A 387 -17.31 -6.46 -2.97
C GLU A 387 -16.40 -5.42 -3.65
N ASP A 388 -16.92 -4.73 -4.66
CA ASP A 388 -16.21 -3.61 -5.29
C ASP A 388 -15.91 -2.52 -4.25
N GLY A 389 -14.70 -1.95 -4.33
CA GLY A 389 -14.31 -0.82 -3.49
C GLY A 389 -14.92 0.51 -3.97
N PHE A 390 -14.79 1.54 -3.13
CA PHE A 390 -15.42 2.84 -3.37
C PHE A 390 -14.76 3.64 -4.51
N ILE A 391 -13.48 3.40 -4.80
CA ILE A 391 -12.75 3.93 -5.98
C ILE A 391 -12.52 2.77 -6.94
N ARG A 392 -13.48 2.52 -7.83
CA ARG A 392 -13.51 1.27 -8.60
C ARG A 392 -12.65 1.29 -9.87
N SER A 393 -12.93 2.24 -10.77
CA SER A 393 -12.38 2.35 -12.13
C SER A 393 -12.87 3.63 -12.81
N ILE A 394 -12.34 3.98 -13.99
CA ILE A 394 -12.88 5.08 -14.81
C ILE A 394 -14.24 4.71 -15.39
N GLY A 395 -14.39 3.55 -16.05
CA GLY A 395 -15.68 3.13 -16.62
C GLY A 395 -16.57 2.40 -15.61
N LEU A 396 -17.84 2.20 -15.99
CA LEU A 396 -18.83 1.51 -15.18
C LEU A 396 -18.53 0.01 -15.04
N GLY A 397 -18.99 -0.60 -13.95
CA GLY A 397 -18.87 -2.06 -13.74
C GLY A 397 -19.74 -2.89 -14.67
N SER A 398 -20.86 -2.33 -15.14
CA SER A 398 -21.71 -2.90 -16.19
C SER A 398 -20.94 -3.08 -17.51
N ASP A 399 -19.87 -2.32 -17.75
CA ASP A 399 -19.06 -2.39 -18.97
C ASP A 399 -17.91 -3.41 -18.91
N LEU A 400 -17.89 -4.28 -17.89
CA LEU A 400 -16.78 -5.21 -17.64
C LEU A 400 -15.42 -4.49 -17.54
N THR A 401 -15.40 -3.29 -16.98
CA THR A 401 -14.14 -2.68 -16.56
C THR A 401 -13.61 -3.41 -15.32
N ARG A 402 -12.31 -3.71 -15.33
CA ARG A 402 -11.62 -4.35 -14.21
C ARG A 402 -11.73 -3.43 -12.98
N PRO A 403 -12.15 -3.93 -11.80
CA PRO A 403 -12.05 -3.17 -10.58
C PRO A 403 -10.59 -3.13 -10.11
N TYR A 404 -10.13 -1.94 -9.74
CA TYR A 404 -8.81 -1.72 -9.13
C TYR A 404 -8.88 -1.55 -7.61
N SER A 405 -10.08 -1.61 -7.04
CA SER A 405 -10.34 -1.62 -5.61
C SER A 405 -11.37 -2.68 -5.25
N LEU A 406 -11.11 -3.45 -4.19
CA LEU A 406 -12.03 -4.42 -3.61
C LEU A 406 -12.02 -4.28 -2.09
N VAL A 407 -13.16 -4.53 -1.45
CA VAL A 407 -13.27 -4.66 0.01
C VAL A 407 -13.26 -6.13 0.41
N PHE A 408 -12.70 -6.42 1.57
CA PHE A 408 -12.63 -7.77 2.16
C PHE A 408 -13.10 -7.67 3.62
N ASP A 409 -14.30 -8.17 3.90
CA ASP A 409 -14.99 -8.00 5.17
C ASP A 409 -15.33 -9.35 5.80
N ASP A 410 -14.55 -9.75 6.80
CA ASP A 410 -14.71 -10.98 7.58
C ASP A 410 -15.63 -10.82 8.81
N VAL A 411 -16.36 -9.71 8.92
CA VAL A 411 -17.38 -9.48 9.96
C VAL A 411 -18.78 -9.46 9.35
N GLY A 412 -18.94 -8.79 8.22
CA GLY A 412 -20.21 -8.57 7.53
C GLY A 412 -19.99 -8.00 6.14
N ILE A 413 -20.66 -6.91 5.79
CA ILE A 413 -20.35 -6.11 4.58
C ILE A 413 -20.93 -4.70 4.76
N TYR A 414 -20.24 -3.66 4.28
CA TYR A 414 -20.55 -2.25 4.59
C TYR A 414 -21.98 -1.78 4.29
N PHE A 415 -22.67 -2.38 3.31
CA PHE A 415 -24.06 -2.01 2.96
C PHE A 415 -25.11 -2.79 3.76
N ASP A 416 -24.71 -3.82 4.50
CA ASP A 416 -25.62 -4.65 5.30
C ASP A 416 -25.82 -4.03 6.67
N THR A 417 -27.00 -3.46 6.90
CA THR A 417 -27.33 -2.76 8.13
C THR A 417 -27.86 -3.69 9.22
N THR A 418 -28.12 -4.97 8.90
CA THR A 418 -28.69 -5.94 9.85
C THR A 418 -27.66 -6.56 10.79
N LYS A 419 -26.37 -6.47 10.44
CA LYS A 419 -25.25 -7.01 11.22
C LYS A 419 -24.10 -6.00 11.23
N PRO A 420 -23.17 -6.09 12.20
CA PRO A 420 -21.92 -5.33 12.14
C PRO A 420 -21.12 -5.63 10.87
N SER A 421 -20.24 -4.70 10.49
CA SER A 421 -19.28 -4.88 9.40
C SER A 421 -17.88 -4.49 9.86
N ARG A 422 -16.85 -4.94 9.14
CA ARG A 422 -15.49 -4.53 9.44
C ARG A 422 -15.32 -3.03 9.32
N LEU A 423 -15.97 -2.39 8.33
CA LEU A 423 -15.95 -0.95 8.20
C LEU A 423 -16.60 -0.25 9.40
N GLU A 424 -17.76 -0.73 9.86
CA GLU A 424 -18.42 -0.19 11.06
C GLU A 424 -17.51 -0.30 12.29
N ASN A 425 -16.78 -1.41 12.44
CA ASN A 425 -15.82 -1.59 13.53
C ASN A 425 -14.60 -0.66 13.40
N ILE A 426 -14.05 -0.47 12.20
CA ILE A 426 -12.96 0.48 11.95
C ILE A 426 -13.41 1.88 12.37
N LEU A 427 -14.57 2.31 11.89
CA LEU A 427 -15.10 3.65 12.15
C LEU A 427 -15.46 3.89 13.63
N ASN A 428 -15.96 2.86 14.33
CA ASN A 428 -16.25 2.98 15.76
C ASN A 428 -14.97 3.01 16.63
N TYR A 429 -14.02 2.12 16.36
CA TYR A 429 -13.00 1.76 17.36
C TYR A 429 -11.56 2.10 16.98
N HIS A 430 -11.26 2.35 15.70
CA HIS A 430 -9.91 2.68 15.28
C HIS A 430 -9.51 4.07 15.81
N LYS A 431 -8.27 4.16 16.31
CA LYS A 431 -7.62 5.42 16.68
C LYS A 431 -6.77 5.86 15.49
N PHE A 432 -7.27 6.85 14.75
CA PHE A 432 -6.58 7.37 13.57
C PHE A 432 -5.32 8.14 13.97
N SER A 433 -4.19 7.72 13.43
CA SER A 433 -2.90 8.40 13.57
C SER A 433 -2.87 9.71 12.79
N ALA A 434 -1.96 10.61 13.16
CA ALA A 434 -1.76 11.87 12.43
C ALA A 434 -1.40 11.62 10.95
N TYR A 435 -0.68 10.55 10.65
CA TYR A 435 -0.36 10.15 9.29
C TYR A 435 -1.60 9.72 8.50
N GLU A 436 -2.46 8.86 9.06
CA GLU A 436 -3.69 8.43 8.38
C GLU A 436 -4.64 9.61 8.10
N LEU A 437 -4.69 10.59 9.00
CA LEU A 437 -5.50 11.80 8.81
C LEU A 437 -4.92 12.74 7.76
N GLU A 438 -3.60 12.86 7.67
CA GLU A 438 -2.95 13.63 6.59
C GLU A 438 -3.16 12.96 5.23
N GLU A 439 -2.97 11.65 5.13
CA GLU A 439 -3.27 10.89 3.91
C GLU A 439 -4.73 11.02 3.50
N ALA A 440 -5.66 11.00 4.47
CA ALA A 440 -7.07 11.21 4.22
C ALA A 440 -7.36 12.62 3.67
N ARG A 441 -6.67 13.65 4.18
CA ARG A 441 -6.79 15.03 3.70
C ARG A 441 -6.28 15.17 2.27
N VAL A 442 -5.11 14.60 1.96
CA VAL A 442 -4.55 14.58 0.61
C VAL A 442 -5.48 13.83 -0.35
N LEU A 443 -5.95 12.64 0.05
CA LEU A 443 -6.87 11.83 -0.73
C LEU A 443 -8.19 12.56 -1.02
N LYS A 444 -8.75 13.27 -0.02
CA LYS A 444 -9.96 14.09 -0.18
C LYS A 444 -9.78 15.11 -1.31
N GLN A 445 -8.67 15.84 -1.30
CA GLN A 445 -8.37 16.83 -2.34
C GLN A 445 -8.21 16.16 -3.71
N ASN A 446 -7.49 15.04 -3.79
CA ASN A 446 -7.33 14.29 -5.04
C ASN A 446 -8.67 13.78 -5.60
N LEU A 447 -9.57 13.30 -4.75
CA LEU A 447 -10.91 12.84 -5.15
C LEU A 447 -11.78 14.00 -5.69
N ILE A 448 -11.77 15.15 -5.01
CA ILE A 448 -12.51 16.33 -5.46
C ILE A 448 -11.95 16.85 -6.79
N ASN A 449 -10.63 17.03 -6.88
CA ASN A 449 -9.96 17.61 -8.04
C ASN A 449 -10.01 16.72 -9.28
N SER A 450 -9.93 15.40 -9.10
CA SER A 450 -9.99 14.45 -10.23
C SER A 450 -11.37 14.39 -10.90
N LYS A 451 -12.42 14.87 -10.20
CA LYS A 451 -13.83 14.70 -10.59
C LYS A 451 -14.14 13.25 -10.99
N ILE A 452 -13.49 12.29 -10.32
CA ILE A 452 -13.77 10.86 -10.49
C ILE A 452 -14.95 10.56 -9.57
N SER A 453 -16.08 10.20 -10.17
CA SER A 453 -17.26 9.70 -9.47
C SER A 453 -17.42 8.21 -9.74
N LYS A 454 -18.35 7.55 -9.03
CA LYS A 454 -18.78 6.20 -9.39
C LYS A 454 -19.35 6.13 -10.82
N TYR A 455 -19.83 7.26 -11.34
CA TYR A 455 -20.42 7.40 -12.66
C TYR A 455 -19.63 8.43 -13.49
N ASN A 456 -18.77 7.98 -14.40
CA ASN A 456 -17.93 8.88 -15.24
C ASN A 456 -18.39 8.96 -16.71
N ASP A 457 -19.55 8.39 -17.06
CA ASP A 457 -20.04 8.32 -18.44
C ASP A 457 -20.74 9.62 -18.91
N ASP A 458 -21.21 10.44 -17.95
CA ASP A 458 -21.94 11.68 -18.23
C ASP A 458 -20.98 12.86 -18.47
N LYS A 459 -21.38 13.83 -19.30
CA LYS A 459 -20.53 14.98 -19.67
C LYS A 459 -20.54 16.06 -18.57
N ASP A 460 -19.43 16.78 -18.44
CA ASP A 460 -19.39 18.04 -17.69
C ASP A 460 -20.18 19.10 -18.49
N GLY A 461 -21.49 19.15 -18.27
CA GLY A 461 -22.36 20.17 -18.85
C GLY A 461 -22.32 21.48 -18.06
N ILE A 462 -22.74 22.58 -18.68
CA ILE A 462 -23.00 23.84 -17.98
C ILE A 462 -24.47 23.83 -17.56
N ILE A 463 -24.73 23.79 -16.25
CA ILE A 463 -26.04 24.12 -15.70
C ILE A 463 -25.93 25.53 -15.14
N ALA A 464 -26.62 26.49 -15.75
CA ALA A 464 -26.81 27.80 -15.15
C ALA A 464 -27.95 27.69 -14.12
N PRO A 465 -27.73 28.04 -12.84
CA PRO A 465 -28.83 28.17 -11.88
C PRO A 465 -29.83 29.17 -12.45
N LYS A 466 -31.02 28.70 -12.87
CA LYS A 466 -31.99 29.56 -13.55
C LYS A 466 -32.56 30.65 -12.63
N ASN A 467 -32.40 30.52 -11.30
CA ASN A 467 -33.03 31.38 -10.28
C ASN A 467 -32.12 31.59 -9.05
N SER A 468 -32.41 32.60 -8.23
CA SER A 468 -31.81 32.85 -6.90
C SER A 468 -32.29 31.90 -5.79
N LYS A 469 -32.97 30.80 -6.15
CA LYS A 469 -33.48 29.81 -5.19
C LYS A 469 -32.40 28.79 -4.84
N LYS A 470 -32.37 28.34 -3.58
CA LYS A 470 -31.57 27.19 -3.17
C LYS A 470 -31.92 25.95 -3.99
N ILE A 471 -30.91 25.16 -4.37
CA ILE A 471 -31.05 23.95 -5.18
C ILE A 471 -30.93 22.71 -4.29
N ALA A 472 -31.91 21.82 -4.37
CA ALA A 472 -31.88 20.50 -3.75
C ALA A 472 -31.71 19.42 -4.83
N LEU A 473 -30.73 18.54 -4.66
CA LEU A 473 -30.51 17.42 -5.59
C LEU A 473 -31.03 16.11 -4.99
N VAL A 474 -31.93 15.44 -5.72
CA VAL A 474 -32.42 14.09 -5.41
C VAL A 474 -31.69 13.08 -6.27
N ILE A 475 -30.96 12.17 -5.63
CA ILE A 475 -30.16 11.15 -6.32
C ILE A 475 -30.99 9.87 -6.49
N GLY A 476 -31.37 9.57 -7.73
CA GLY A 476 -32.02 8.32 -8.10
C GLY A 476 -31.09 7.11 -7.97
N GLN A 477 -31.65 5.97 -7.57
CA GLN A 477 -30.91 4.72 -7.38
C GLN A 477 -31.60 3.55 -8.08
N VAL A 478 -30.89 2.45 -8.21
CA VAL A 478 -31.45 1.17 -8.67
C VAL A 478 -32.22 0.54 -7.52
N GLU A 479 -33.54 0.40 -7.65
CA GLU A 479 -34.42 -0.01 -6.55
C GLU A 479 -34.17 -1.44 -6.08
N ASP A 480 -33.69 -2.31 -6.97
CA ASP A 480 -33.41 -3.70 -6.63
C ASP A 480 -31.98 -3.95 -6.12
N ASP A 481 -31.17 -2.90 -5.97
CA ASP A 481 -29.82 -2.96 -5.41
C ASP A 481 -29.85 -3.41 -3.94
N ALA A 482 -28.85 -4.20 -3.53
CA ALA A 482 -28.75 -4.71 -2.17
C ALA A 482 -28.68 -3.58 -1.13
N SER A 483 -28.00 -2.48 -1.45
CA SER A 483 -27.91 -1.30 -0.59
C SER A 483 -29.23 -0.57 -0.42
N VAL A 484 -30.16 -0.65 -1.38
CA VAL A 484 -31.51 -0.08 -1.27
C VAL A 484 -32.43 -1.05 -0.54
N LYS A 485 -32.47 -2.33 -0.95
CA LYS A 485 -33.29 -3.36 -0.30
C LYS A 485 -33.02 -3.48 1.20
N ILE A 486 -31.75 -3.42 1.60
CA ILE A 486 -31.33 -3.61 3.00
C ILE A 486 -31.11 -2.27 3.69
N GLY A 487 -30.35 -1.37 3.06
CA GLY A 487 -29.96 -0.11 3.67
C GLY A 487 -31.06 0.95 3.64
N ALA A 488 -32.02 0.86 2.71
CA ALA A 488 -33.14 1.80 2.60
C ALA A 488 -34.51 1.16 2.86
N ASP A 489 -34.56 -0.10 3.27
CA ASP A 489 -35.81 -0.87 3.46
C ASP A 489 -36.66 -0.97 2.19
N GLY A 490 -36.01 -1.01 1.02
CA GLY A 490 -36.69 -1.11 -0.27
C GLY A 490 -37.43 0.15 -0.72
N MET A 491 -37.10 1.31 -0.14
CA MET A 491 -37.65 2.61 -0.53
C MET A 491 -37.52 2.84 -2.04
N LYS A 492 -38.61 3.32 -2.66
CA LYS A 492 -38.66 3.61 -4.09
C LYS A 492 -38.16 5.02 -4.40
N ASN A 493 -37.71 5.25 -5.64
CA ASN A 493 -37.23 6.58 -6.04
C ASN A 493 -38.34 7.65 -5.93
N ILE A 494 -39.58 7.30 -6.26
CA ILE A 494 -40.70 8.23 -6.14
C ILE A 494 -40.99 8.63 -4.68
N GLU A 495 -40.78 7.72 -3.73
CA GLU A 495 -40.92 8.00 -2.30
C GLU A 495 -39.83 8.97 -1.83
N LEU A 496 -38.60 8.79 -2.32
CA LEU A 496 -37.49 9.71 -2.05
C LEU A 496 -37.79 11.12 -2.58
N ILE A 497 -38.31 11.25 -3.81
CA ILE A 497 -38.67 12.57 -4.39
C ILE A 497 -39.78 13.24 -3.56
N LYS A 498 -40.81 12.49 -3.16
CA LYS A 498 -41.89 12.98 -2.29
C LYS A 498 -41.36 13.46 -0.93
N GLN A 499 -40.45 12.69 -0.32
CA GLN A 499 -39.79 13.06 0.94
C GLN A 499 -38.91 14.31 0.80
N ALA A 500 -38.19 14.45 -0.31
CA ALA A 500 -37.40 15.64 -0.59
C ALA A 500 -38.27 16.88 -0.71
N ARG A 501 -39.38 16.81 -1.45
CA ARG A 501 -40.35 17.93 -1.54
C ARG A 501 -40.94 18.31 -0.19
N SER A 502 -41.29 17.32 0.64
CA SER A 502 -41.80 17.56 1.99
C SER A 502 -40.76 18.26 2.88
N SER A 503 -39.52 17.77 2.86
CA SER A 503 -38.42 18.33 3.66
C SER A 503 -37.96 19.72 3.19
N SER A 504 -38.13 20.02 1.90
CA SER A 504 -37.55 21.19 1.24
C SER A 504 -38.56 21.89 0.34
N SER A 505 -39.67 22.33 0.93
CA SER A 505 -40.85 22.83 0.21
C SER A 505 -40.60 24.05 -0.70
N LYS A 506 -39.61 24.89 -0.37
CA LYS A 506 -39.31 26.14 -1.09
C LYS A 506 -38.07 26.07 -1.99
N THR A 507 -37.35 24.95 -2.00
CA THR A 507 -36.16 24.78 -2.84
C THR A 507 -36.51 24.34 -4.24
N HIS A 508 -35.62 24.62 -5.18
CA HIS A 508 -35.70 24.10 -6.53
C HIS A 508 -35.12 22.68 -6.54
N ILE A 509 -35.96 21.68 -6.76
CA ILE A 509 -35.61 20.27 -6.65
C ILE A 509 -35.27 19.71 -8.03
N ILE A 510 -34.02 19.29 -8.18
CA ILE A 510 -33.52 18.56 -9.34
C ILE A 510 -33.52 17.07 -9.01
N TYR A 511 -34.18 16.25 -9.82
CA TYR A 511 -34.07 14.80 -9.76
C TYR A 511 -33.07 14.30 -10.82
N LYS A 512 -32.05 13.55 -10.41
CA LYS A 512 -31.11 12.86 -11.29
C LYS A 512 -31.39 11.35 -11.28
N PRO A 513 -32.03 10.79 -12.33
CA PRO A 513 -32.21 9.35 -12.44
C PRO A 513 -30.87 8.61 -12.54
N HIS A 514 -30.85 7.35 -12.09
CA HIS A 514 -29.66 6.51 -12.17
C HIS A 514 -29.36 6.09 -13.63
N PRO A 515 -28.10 6.13 -14.10
CA PRO A 515 -27.75 5.77 -15.48
C PRO A 515 -28.21 4.37 -15.91
N ASP A 516 -27.99 3.34 -15.07
CA ASP A 516 -28.42 1.95 -15.39
C ASP A 516 -29.95 1.78 -15.48
N VAL A 517 -30.71 2.67 -14.85
CA VAL A 517 -32.18 2.69 -14.94
C VAL A 517 -32.59 3.32 -16.27
N LEU A 518 -31.97 4.45 -16.64
CA LEU A 518 -32.20 5.10 -17.94
C LEU A 518 -31.85 4.21 -19.13
N SER A 519 -30.83 3.36 -18.99
CA SER A 519 -30.47 2.39 -20.05
C SER A 519 -31.40 1.18 -20.15
N GLY A 520 -32.43 1.10 -19.29
CA GLY A 520 -33.39 -0.01 -19.24
C GLY A 520 -32.83 -1.32 -18.68
N ASN A 521 -31.65 -1.30 -18.07
CA ASN A 521 -30.99 -2.51 -17.58
C ASN A 521 -31.42 -2.90 -16.16
N ARG A 522 -32.01 -1.96 -15.40
CA ARG A 522 -32.35 -2.13 -13.99
C ARG A 522 -33.67 -1.46 -13.62
N ILE A 523 -34.25 -1.92 -12.51
CA ILE A 523 -35.52 -1.42 -11.97
C ILE A 523 -35.27 -0.10 -11.24
N GLY A 524 -36.24 0.81 -11.33
CA GLY A 524 -36.21 2.11 -10.65
C GLY A 524 -36.68 3.28 -11.51
N GLN A 525 -37.20 3.01 -12.71
CA GLN A 525 -37.76 4.04 -13.58
C GLN A 525 -38.96 4.67 -12.87
N VAL A 526 -38.96 6.00 -12.78
CA VAL A 526 -40.10 6.78 -12.29
C VAL A 526 -40.76 7.41 -13.51
N ASP A 527 -42.08 7.38 -13.56
CA ASP A 527 -42.83 8.12 -14.57
C ASP A 527 -42.52 9.62 -14.47
N GLU A 528 -42.16 10.25 -15.58
CA GLU A 528 -41.73 11.66 -15.57
C GLU A 528 -42.86 12.59 -15.11
N SER A 529 -44.10 12.31 -15.51
CA SER A 529 -45.26 13.12 -15.12
C SER A 529 -45.55 12.99 -13.62
N GLU A 530 -45.28 11.83 -13.01
CA GLU A 530 -45.38 11.66 -11.57
C GLU A 530 -44.24 12.36 -10.83
N ALA A 531 -42.99 12.22 -11.30
CA ALA A 531 -41.84 12.87 -10.68
C ALA A 531 -41.96 14.40 -10.68
N LEU A 532 -42.39 15.00 -11.80
CA LEU A 532 -42.55 16.45 -11.95
C LEU A 532 -43.66 17.05 -11.06
N LYS A 533 -44.51 16.25 -10.44
CA LYS A 533 -45.43 16.73 -9.38
C LYS A 533 -44.69 17.11 -8.10
N TYR A 534 -43.49 16.58 -7.90
CA TYR A 534 -42.73 16.70 -6.66
C TYR A 534 -41.32 17.28 -6.86
N CYS A 535 -40.75 17.20 -8.07
CA CYS A 535 -39.51 17.90 -8.44
C CYS A 535 -39.77 18.97 -9.50
N ASP A 536 -38.88 19.95 -9.59
CA ASP A 536 -38.99 21.05 -10.56
C ASP A 536 -38.32 20.70 -11.90
N GLU A 537 -37.28 19.86 -11.88
CA GLU A 537 -36.52 19.47 -13.06
C GLU A 537 -36.01 18.03 -12.95
N ILE A 538 -36.01 17.31 -14.07
CA ILE A 538 -35.37 16.00 -14.21
C ILE A 538 -34.16 16.17 -15.13
N VAL A 539 -32.95 15.93 -14.61
CA VAL A 539 -31.70 16.12 -15.37
C VAL A 539 -31.11 14.77 -15.75
N THR A 540 -30.77 14.60 -17.04
CA THR A 540 -30.06 13.43 -17.57
C THR A 540 -28.82 13.84 -18.34
N GLY A 541 -27.82 12.96 -18.48
CA GLY A 541 -26.59 13.22 -19.25
C GLY A 541 -25.59 14.21 -18.65
N VAL A 542 -25.86 14.78 -17.47
CA VAL A 542 -24.95 15.66 -16.73
C VAL A 542 -24.21 14.89 -15.63
N SER A 543 -22.91 15.12 -15.52
CA SER A 543 -22.04 14.45 -14.55
C SER A 543 -22.45 14.76 -13.10
N MET A 544 -22.37 13.74 -12.25
CA MET A 544 -22.69 13.89 -10.82
C MET A 544 -21.84 14.97 -10.14
N PRO A 545 -20.52 15.10 -10.40
CA PRO A 545 -19.72 16.19 -9.82
C PRO A 545 -20.28 17.59 -10.11
N VAL A 546 -20.73 17.87 -11.35
CA VAL A 546 -21.34 19.16 -11.70
C VAL A 546 -22.61 19.42 -10.90
N LEU A 547 -23.48 18.42 -10.79
CA LEU A 547 -24.73 18.53 -10.02
C LEU A 547 -24.48 18.74 -8.52
N LEU A 548 -23.47 18.07 -7.96
CA LEU A 548 -23.06 18.25 -6.58
C LEU A 548 -22.50 19.65 -6.33
N ASP A 549 -21.71 20.20 -7.26
CA ASP A 549 -21.10 21.52 -7.10
C ASP A 549 -22.17 22.63 -7.03
N ILE A 550 -23.24 22.55 -7.83
CA ILE A 550 -24.33 23.55 -7.84
C ILE A 550 -25.39 23.36 -6.75
N ALA A 551 -25.53 22.16 -6.19
CA ALA A 551 -26.57 21.88 -5.20
C ALA A 551 -26.21 22.47 -3.82
N ASP A 552 -27.20 22.99 -3.09
CA ASP A 552 -27.05 23.46 -1.71
C ASP A 552 -27.32 22.34 -0.70
N GLU A 553 -28.24 21.43 -1.03
CA GLU A 553 -28.57 20.26 -0.21
C GLU A 553 -28.84 19.02 -1.07
N ILE A 554 -28.51 17.86 -0.53
CA ILE A 554 -28.59 16.57 -1.22
C ILE A 554 -29.55 15.65 -0.48
N HIS A 555 -30.47 15.03 -1.22
CA HIS A 555 -31.38 14.01 -0.71
C HIS A 555 -31.02 12.66 -1.32
N THR A 556 -30.77 11.67 -0.48
CA THR A 556 -30.40 10.31 -0.93
C THR A 556 -30.87 9.24 0.03
N MET A 557 -30.98 7.99 -0.47
CA MET A 557 -31.22 6.84 0.38
C MET A 557 -29.89 6.26 0.85
N THR A 558 -29.15 5.62 -0.06
CA THR A 558 -27.92 4.87 0.27
C THR A 558 -26.80 5.06 -0.75
N SER A 559 -26.96 6.01 -1.68
CA SER A 559 -26.00 6.24 -2.74
C SER A 559 -24.63 6.65 -2.19
N THR A 560 -23.56 6.14 -2.81
CA THR A 560 -22.19 6.62 -2.55
C THR A 560 -22.01 8.08 -2.96
N SER A 561 -22.85 8.62 -3.85
CA SER A 561 -22.80 10.05 -4.18
C SER A 561 -23.25 10.95 -3.02
N GLY A 562 -23.94 10.40 -2.02
CA GLY A 562 -24.13 11.10 -0.73
C GLY A 562 -22.80 11.32 0.00
N LEU A 563 -21.88 10.35 -0.01
CA LEU A 563 -20.53 10.54 0.53
C LEU A 563 -19.75 11.57 -0.29
N GLU A 564 -19.82 11.52 -1.62
CA GLU A 564 -19.16 12.51 -2.49
C GLU A 564 -19.61 13.96 -2.20
N ALA A 565 -20.88 14.13 -1.78
CA ALA A 565 -21.42 15.40 -1.34
C ALA A 565 -20.88 15.84 0.02
N ILE A 566 -20.79 14.93 0.99
CA ILE A 566 -20.16 15.20 2.31
C ILE A 566 -18.71 15.64 2.12
N LEU A 567 -17.97 14.99 1.21
CA LEU A 567 -16.58 15.35 0.89
C LEU A 567 -16.45 16.79 0.37
N ARG A 568 -17.49 17.31 -0.31
CA ARG A 568 -17.60 18.69 -0.83
C ARG A 568 -18.20 19.68 0.18
N GLY A 569 -18.43 19.25 1.42
CA GLY A 569 -19.04 20.09 2.46
C GLY A 569 -20.51 20.43 2.21
N LYS A 570 -21.21 19.63 1.39
CA LYS A 570 -22.65 19.83 1.14
C LYS A 570 -23.48 19.24 2.26
N ARG A 571 -24.63 19.85 2.56
CA ARG A 571 -25.60 19.28 3.50
C ARG A 571 -26.25 18.06 2.88
N VAL A 572 -26.18 16.92 3.55
CA VAL A 572 -26.75 15.65 3.05
C VAL A 572 -27.85 15.16 3.98
N ILE A 573 -29.05 14.97 3.44
CA ILE A 573 -30.22 14.42 4.11
C ILE A 573 -30.38 12.97 3.67
N CYS A 574 -30.21 12.05 4.62
CA CYS A 574 -30.16 10.61 4.34
C CYS A 574 -31.41 9.90 4.85
N TYR A 575 -32.15 9.26 3.93
CA TYR A 575 -33.36 8.50 4.24
C TYR A 575 -33.12 6.99 4.39
N GLY A 576 -31.89 6.54 4.12
CA GLY A 576 -31.44 5.17 4.33
C GLY A 576 -30.46 5.07 5.50
N ARG A 577 -29.67 4.00 5.48
CA ARG A 577 -28.64 3.66 6.47
C ARG A 577 -27.30 3.27 5.81
N PRO A 578 -26.79 4.04 4.83
CA PRO A 578 -25.52 3.73 4.17
C PRO A 578 -24.34 3.78 5.15
N PHE A 579 -23.20 3.21 4.80
CA PHE A 579 -22.05 3.08 5.71
C PHE A 579 -21.53 4.43 6.25
N TRP A 580 -21.71 5.51 5.51
CA TRP A 580 -21.23 6.86 5.83
C TRP A 580 -22.22 7.70 6.66
N ALA A 581 -23.45 7.24 6.88
CA ALA A 581 -24.44 7.91 7.73
C ALA A 581 -24.17 7.65 9.23
N GLY A 582 -24.83 8.35 10.15
CA GLY A 582 -24.83 8.06 11.59
C GLY A 582 -23.55 8.41 12.33
N TRP A 583 -22.66 9.17 11.71
CA TRP A 583 -21.38 9.63 12.29
C TRP A 583 -21.36 11.14 12.57
N GLY A 584 -22.51 11.82 12.49
CA GLY A 584 -22.62 13.27 12.66
C GLY A 584 -22.26 14.10 11.43
N LEU A 585 -22.10 13.47 10.25
CA LEU A 585 -21.74 14.12 8.99
C LEU A 585 -22.93 14.29 8.01
N SER A 586 -24.12 13.81 8.38
CA SER A 586 -25.36 13.89 7.59
C SER A 586 -26.59 14.03 8.49
N ASP A 587 -27.68 14.56 7.92
CA ASP A 587 -29.00 14.64 8.54
C ASP A 587 -29.74 13.31 8.34
N ASP A 588 -29.49 12.35 9.24
CA ASP A 588 -30.01 10.99 9.12
C ASP A 588 -31.46 10.88 9.61
N LYS A 589 -32.34 10.31 8.78
CA LYS A 589 -33.77 10.13 9.09
C LYS A 589 -34.11 8.77 9.68
N LYS A 590 -33.17 7.83 9.68
CA LYS A 590 -33.31 6.51 10.27
C LYS A 590 -32.32 6.31 11.42
N PRO A 591 -32.72 5.66 12.52
CA PRO A 591 -31.84 5.42 13.65
C PRO A 591 -30.71 4.43 13.28
N LEU A 592 -29.53 4.67 13.83
CA LEU A 592 -28.30 3.92 13.58
C LEU A 592 -27.60 3.55 14.91
N PRO A 593 -28.24 2.74 15.77
CA PRO A 593 -27.85 2.60 17.19
C PRO A 593 -26.48 1.94 17.43
N ARG A 594 -25.87 1.31 16.42
CA ARG A 594 -24.52 0.71 16.53
C ARG A 594 -23.38 1.66 16.16
N ARG A 595 -23.69 2.87 15.68
CA ARG A 595 -22.70 3.91 15.36
C ARG A 595 -22.64 4.83 16.57
N CYS A 596 -21.59 4.64 17.37
CA CYS A 596 -21.55 5.11 18.76
C CYS A 596 -20.64 6.32 18.98
N ARG A 597 -20.14 6.94 17.91
CA ARG A 597 -19.30 8.15 17.98
C ARG A 597 -19.57 9.07 16.80
N ASN A 598 -19.19 10.33 16.96
CA ASN A 598 -19.07 11.25 15.84
C ASN A 598 -17.70 11.10 15.19
N LEU A 599 -17.64 11.32 13.87
CA LEU A 599 -16.41 11.37 13.09
C LEU A 599 -16.27 12.74 12.45
N ASN A 600 -15.04 13.20 12.31
CA ASN A 600 -14.75 14.22 11.31
C ASN A 600 -14.59 13.56 9.92
N ILE A 601 -14.59 14.39 8.86
CA ILE A 601 -14.54 13.89 7.49
C ILE A 601 -13.23 13.15 7.16
N ASP A 602 -12.10 13.57 7.73
CA ASP A 602 -10.81 12.94 7.48
C ASP A 602 -10.75 11.54 8.13
N GLU A 603 -11.36 11.35 9.31
CA GLU A 603 -11.51 10.02 9.94
C GLU A 603 -12.40 9.08 9.12
N LEU A 604 -13.53 9.58 8.60
CA LEU A 604 -14.40 8.78 7.73
C LEU A 604 -13.64 8.34 6.46
N ILE A 605 -12.85 9.23 5.86
CA ILE A 605 -12.04 8.90 4.67
C ILE A 605 -10.95 7.90 5.01
N ALA A 606 -10.23 8.10 6.11
CA ALA A 606 -9.20 7.16 6.55
C ALA A 606 -9.78 5.75 6.73
N GLY A 607 -10.90 5.63 7.45
CA GLY A 607 -11.55 4.34 7.64
C GLY A 607 -12.08 3.73 6.34
N ALA A 608 -12.82 4.50 5.54
CA ALA A 608 -13.53 3.99 4.37
C ALA A 608 -12.65 3.79 3.14
N TYR A 609 -11.63 4.63 2.92
CA TYR A 609 -10.81 4.61 1.70
C TYR A 609 -9.35 4.21 1.94
N ILE A 610 -8.80 4.33 3.15
CA ILE A 610 -7.38 3.98 3.37
C ILE A 610 -7.26 2.60 4.01
N ILE A 611 -8.06 2.33 5.04
CA ILE A 611 -7.91 1.12 5.86
C ILE A 611 -8.77 -0.04 5.33
N TYR A 612 -10.03 0.22 4.97
CA TYR A 612 -10.99 -0.84 4.66
C TYR A 612 -10.76 -1.53 3.31
N PRO A 613 -10.54 -0.82 2.18
CA PRO A 613 -10.39 -1.44 0.87
C PRO A 613 -8.93 -1.79 0.57
N ARG A 614 -8.73 -2.72 -0.36
CA ARG A 614 -7.43 -3.02 -0.97
C ARG A 614 -7.41 -2.46 -2.39
N TYR A 615 -6.25 -1.98 -2.82
CA TYR A 615 -6.06 -1.36 -4.13
C TYR A 615 -4.92 -2.02 -4.91
N ILE A 616 -5.04 -2.01 -6.23
CA ILE A 616 -3.99 -2.43 -7.15
C ILE A 616 -3.75 -1.33 -8.19
N HIS A 617 -2.50 -1.09 -8.54
CA HIS A 617 -2.14 -0.04 -9.49
C HIS A 617 -2.56 -0.45 -10.92
N PRO A 618 -3.24 0.40 -11.70
CA PRO A 618 -3.81 0.01 -12.99
C PRO A 618 -2.81 -0.49 -14.03
N ALA A 619 -1.58 0.04 -14.03
CA ALA A 619 -0.55 -0.31 -15.00
C ALA A 619 0.26 -1.57 -14.63
N SER A 620 0.65 -1.71 -13.37
CA SER A 620 1.54 -2.79 -12.91
C SER A 620 0.78 -3.96 -12.27
N LEU A 621 -0.47 -3.75 -11.87
CA LEU A 621 -1.29 -4.67 -11.07
C LEU A 621 -0.66 -5.04 -9.71
N GLU A 622 0.35 -4.29 -9.26
CA GLU A 622 0.92 -4.41 -7.93
C GLU A 622 0.01 -3.71 -6.90
N PRO A 623 0.01 -4.16 -5.62
CA PRO A 623 -0.71 -3.48 -4.55
C PRO A 623 -0.31 -2.01 -4.40
N CYS A 624 -1.29 -1.12 -4.23
CA CYS A 624 -1.04 0.32 -4.05
C CYS A 624 -1.97 0.96 -3.01
N GLY A 625 -1.76 2.25 -2.73
CA GLY A 625 -2.66 3.05 -1.89
C GLY A 625 -3.82 3.63 -2.68
N ALA A 626 -4.81 4.17 -1.96
CA ALA A 626 -5.94 4.87 -2.57
C ALA A 626 -5.49 6.10 -3.37
N SER A 627 -4.56 6.90 -2.83
CA SER A 627 -4.01 8.07 -3.51
C SER A 627 -3.29 7.69 -4.82
N ASP A 628 -2.47 6.64 -4.80
CA ASP A 628 -1.81 6.12 -6.01
C ASP A 628 -2.83 5.71 -7.07
N LEU A 629 -3.92 5.04 -6.66
CA LEU A 629 -4.97 4.64 -7.59
C LEU A 629 -5.69 5.86 -8.19
N VAL A 630 -6.08 6.85 -7.37
CA VAL A 630 -6.77 8.05 -7.86
C VAL A 630 -5.92 8.78 -8.90
N LEU A 631 -4.62 8.97 -8.62
CA LEU A 631 -3.70 9.61 -9.56
C LEU A 631 -3.56 8.80 -10.86
N ALA A 632 -3.43 7.47 -10.77
CA ALA A 632 -3.34 6.61 -11.95
C ALA A 632 -4.64 6.63 -12.79
N LEU A 633 -5.81 6.66 -12.16
CA LEU A 633 -7.09 6.79 -12.85
C LEU A 633 -7.26 8.19 -13.46
N GLN A 634 -6.74 9.24 -12.83
CA GLN A 634 -6.75 10.59 -13.40
C GLN A 634 -5.91 10.64 -14.68
N GLU A 635 -4.71 10.07 -14.68
CA GLU A 635 -3.85 9.97 -15.87
C GLU A 635 -4.51 9.16 -16.98
N GLN A 636 -5.09 8.00 -16.65
CA GLN A 636 -5.84 7.21 -17.62
C GLN A 636 -7.05 7.96 -18.18
N LYS A 637 -7.76 8.78 -17.38
CA LYS A 637 -8.89 9.60 -17.84
C LYS A 637 -8.41 10.65 -18.86
N GLN A 638 -7.27 11.29 -18.61
CA GLN A 638 -6.65 12.24 -19.55
C GLN A 638 -6.20 11.54 -20.85
N GLU A 639 -5.62 10.34 -20.75
CA GLU A 639 -5.25 9.53 -21.92
C GLU A 639 -6.49 9.11 -22.75
N LEU A 640 -7.61 8.78 -22.10
CA LEU A 640 -8.86 8.40 -22.75
C LEU A 640 -9.57 9.58 -23.43
N GLN A 641 -9.31 10.83 -23.00
CA GLN A 641 -9.82 12.02 -23.69
C GLN A 641 -9.13 12.25 -25.04
N LYS A 642 -8.01 11.58 -25.33
CA LYS A 642 -7.37 11.64 -26.65
C LYS A 642 -8.27 10.95 -27.71
N PRO A 643 -8.48 11.55 -28.90
CA PRO A 643 -9.52 11.11 -29.84
C PRO A 643 -9.47 9.63 -30.24
N ILE A 644 -8.27 9.11 -30.48
CA ILE A 644 -8.04 7.73 -30.90
C ILE A 644 -8.40 6.75 -29.78
N ASN A 645 -7.98 7.05 -28.54
CA ASN A 645 -8.23 6.22 -27.37
C ASN A 645 -9.72 6.23 -26.99
N ALA A 646 -10.38 7.38 -27.09
CA ALA A 646 -11.82 7.50 -26.88
C ALA A 646 -12.62 6.59 -27.82
N LEU A 647 -12.25 6.56 -29.11
CA LEU A 647 -12.89 5.72 -30.12
C LEU A 647 -12.69 4.23 -29.83
N LEU A 648 -11.45 3.81 -29.57
CA LEU A 648 -11.12 2.42 -29.24
C LEU A 648 -11.84 1.94 -27.98
N HIS A 649 -11.89 2.77 -26.94
CA HIS A 649 -12.60 2.47 -25.70
C HIS A 649 -14.10 2.29 -25.96
N LYS A 650 -14.72 3.17 -26.75
CA LYS A 650 -16.15 3.09 -27.09
C LYS A 650 -16.49 1.80 -27.84
N ILE A 651 -15.63 1.41 -28.78
CA ILE A 651 -15.75 0.14 -29.52
C ILE A 651 -15.68 -1.03 -28.55
N TRP A 652 -14.68 -1.05 -27.67
CA TRP A 652 -14.50 -2.12 -26.69
C TRP A 652 -15.66 -2.23 -25.69
N SER A 653 -16.15 -1.09 -25.16
CA SER A 653 -17.31 -1.07 -24.27
C SER A 653 -18.58 -1.59 -24.95
N LEU A 654 -18.76 -1.30 -26.23
CA LEU A 654 -19.90 -1.80 -27.01
C LEU A 654 -19.82 -3.32 -27.17
N TYR A 655 -18.66 -3.86 -27.53
CA TYR A 655 -18.44 -5.31 -27.59
C TYR A 655 -18.65 -5.99 -26.23
N ALA A 656 -18.19 -5.39 -25.14
CA ALA A 656 -18.39 -5.92 -23.79
C ALA A 656 -19.89 -5.97 -23.41
N ARG A 657 -20.65 -4.90 -23.69
CA ARG A 657 -22.11 -4.84 -23.45
C ARG A 657 -22.87 -5.87 -24.29
N ILE A 658 -22.53 -6.01 -25.57
CA ILE A 658 -23.13 -7.01 -26.46
C ILE A 658 -22.80 -8.43 -25.97
N GLY A 659 -21.54 -8.68 -25.61
CA GLY A 659 -21.10 -9.95 -25.05
C GLY A 659 -21.85 -10.32 -23.76
N GLN A 660 -22.12 -9.36 -22.87
CA GLN A 660 -22.96 -9.60 -21.68
C GLN A 660 -24.39 -9.99 -22.05
N LYS A 661 -25.02 -9.27 -22.98
CA LYS A 661 -26.39 -9.59 -23.42
C LYS A 661 -26.46 -10.99 -24.02
N ILE A 662 -25.48 -11.36 -24.87
CA ILE A 662 -25.39 -12.71 -25.44
C ILE A 662 -25.18 -13.75 -24.35
N LEU A 663 -24.24 -13.53 -23.41
CA LEU A 663 -23.98 -14.47 -22.33
C LEU A 663 -25.20 -14.63 -21.41
N TYR A 664 -25.92 -13.55 -21.14
CA TYR A 664 -27.16 -13.56 -20.36
C TYR A 664 -28.25 -14.35 -21.09
N VAL A 665 -28.44 -14.09 -22.39
CA VAL A 665 -29.39 -14.84 -23.24
C VAL A 665 -29.00 -16.33 -23.32
N VAL A 666 -27.74 -16.67 -23.58
CA VAL A 666 -27.30 -18.07 -23.68
C VAL A 666 -27.42 -18.80 -22.33
N LEU A 667 -27.14 -18.14 -21.21
CA LEU A 667 -27.23 -18.77 -19.89
C LEU A 667 -28.66 -18.83 -19.30
N PHE A 668 -29.56 -17.93 -19.71
CA PHE A 668 -30.94 -17.86 -19.18
C PHE A 668 -32.04 -18.29 -20.17
N VAL A 669 -31.86 -18.14 -21.48
CA VAL A 669 -32.84 -18.58 -22.51
C VAL A 669 -32.71 -20.08 -22.80
N VAL A 670 -31.54 -20.69 -22.63
CA VAL A 670 -31.37 -22.16 -22.67
C VAL A 670 -31.94 -22.82 -21.39
N LYS A 671 -32.62 -22.05 -20.54
CA LYS A 671 -33.28 -22.51 -19.30
C LYS A 671 -34.73 -22.02 -19.17
N ARG A 672 -35.43 -21.87 -20.29
CA ARG A 672 -36.88 -22.05 -20.30
C ARG A 672 -37.22 -23.38 -20.92
#